data_AF-A0A954GRU8-F1
#
_entry.id   AF-A0A954GRU8-F1
#
_cell.length_a   1.000
_cell.length_b   1.000
_cell.length_c   1.000
_cell.angle_alpha   90.00
_cell.angle_beta   90.00
_cell.angle_gamma   90.00
#
_symmetry.space_group_name_H-M   'P 1'
#
loop_
_entity.id
_entity.type
_entity.pdbx_description
1 polymer ?
#
loop_
_entity_poly.entity_id
_entity_poly.type
_entity_poly.pdbx_seq_one_letter_code
_entity_poly.pdbx_strand_id
1 'polypeptide(L)'
;VVFVAGPATFNASFTNVDVSNSGQSVLFTQDGINLDVRGANVVANVAFDHVTANNNDNDGFDIYTDSGASTTILLNNGSTGNNNGTPGGGSGITGRGFKFIADGATTTATLSSAAGVLGNNVFNNNINGPGFEAILTNGVTSNDLTINASASGNAGDGVRIIANDGTGVTVANFGVTGAGLQVNNNMGNGLFVDFYLVSGVNSFDLSDATVSGNDGDQVFTRFRNMTLSDYFLQNVTLTGKAGSGDGIEIQLIDSYVTNVSTPGIANGFVVENVHSSANGGYGLNLSVEEADAFGAGDGVTTSGIAGGLIRNSEFNNNVFAGARLQFGGDSLNDFEIFDNEAGFHNNTGEGLLVQIQDGATFRLAGSNVIDPDPLTRSFFNNVVTGNQSVGVRFVASEPNDPDLINADGFGPRYVLELGDILRNPNRIMGNRDAAMSVEGKGDSTGSFTIVSSILNATANGPIAGLNGDGLNVHITDFASLEEFTVDGAVAGLDVSENAGSGIVTQVSRSGRLGTITRATILNTTIDTNGLHGIDIQRRDNGIYADIAANHAVIIGSHGNGNTLQNNTNNGINVINENKPGQPIVFDLDITDNRLNNNLNGVRLNGSGNAQFSGNMSDNQFNIQRQDGVQIVLENDAALGNPNGVVNPPFIMDGNQILNSARHGIFFDTNFTNESGTFGGGAFVNVDVRSSDTLIDAFGARVRTLIAGNGQNGVQIIDNSDFISPGTSPVSQNTYLIRGTDINTNGDNGIFLEQGERTSPTGPSGGPVRDSNNGAHLIVGDAATTFLGNRDVVIQGNDDDGIDLEIRDGDAQTNRFTIDRTTITGNGASGDNQRNERGPQNVGHGIEVEMTLAARLTSLYNNVDIIQNSGDGIDYWVQTTNRTQTIANTTMFGVQSSQNGGRGLDIL
;
A
#
# COMPACT_ATOMS: atom_id res chain seq x y z
N VAL A 1 -37.72 9.76 49.38
CA VAL A 1 -39.15 9.30 49.44
C VAL A 1 -39.20 7.84 49.04
N VAL A 2 -39.89 6.95 49.77
CA VAL A 2 -39.94 5.50 49.46
C VAL A 2 -41.37 5.08 49.15
N PHE A 3 -41.59 4.47 47.98
CA PHE A 3 -42.86 3.84 47.60
C PHE A 3 -42.66 2.34 47.35
N VAL A 4 -43.51 1.51 47.95
CA VAL A 4 -43.56 0.05 47.72
C VAL A 4 -44.96 -0.29 47.20
N ALA A 5 -45.07 -0.69 45.94
CA ALA A 5 -46.35 -1.06 45.35
C ALA A 5 -46.74 -2.51 45.74
N GLY A 6 -47.92 -2.70 46.33
CA GLY A 6 -48.52 -4.03 46.56
C GLY A 6 -49.26 -4.54 45.30
N PRO A 7 -50.04 -5.64 45.39
CA PRO A 7 -50.81 -6.18 44.25
C PRO A 7 -51.94 -5.22 43.83
N ALA A 8 -51.59 -4.18 43.05
CA ALA A 8 -52.47 -3.14 42.52
C ALA A 8 -51.73 -2.29 41.47
N THR A 9 -52.49 -1.49 40.73
CA THR A 9 -51.95 -0.41 39.90
C THR A 9 -51.68 0.83 40.76
N PHE A 10 -50.45 1.33 40.76
CA PHE A 10 -50.01 2.59 41.33
C PHE A 10 -49.86 3.62 40.21
N ASN A 11 -50.56 4.76 40.31
CA ASN A 11 -50.40 5.87 39.37
C ASN A 11 -49.99 7.12 40.17
N ALA A 12 -48.88 7.74 39.79
CA ALA A 12 -48.40 8.97 40.43
C ALA A 12 -47.91 9.99 39.40
N SER A 13 -48.05 11.26 39.73
CA SER A 13 -47.46 12.37 38.97
C SER A 13 -46.90 13.38 39.97
N PHE A 14 -45.62 13.69 39.82
CA PHE A 14 -44.89 14.66 40.61
C PHE A 14 -44.60 15.87 39.73
N THR A 15 -45.14 17.02 40.09
CA THR A 15 -44.94 18.26 39.34
C THR A 15 -44.37 19.34 40.25
N ASN A 16 -43.27 19.97 39.86
CA ASN A 16 -42.59 21.03 40.63
C ASN A 16 -42.21 20.60 42.06
N VAL A 17 -41.58 19.43 42.19
CA VAL A 17 -41.15 18.87 43.49
C VAL A 17 -39.65 19.09 43.67
N ASP A 18 -39.23 19.56 44.85
CA ASP A 18 -37.81 19.69 45.23
C ASP A 18 -37.50 18.77 46.42
N VAL A 19 -36.54 17.87 46.22
CA VAL A 19 -36.05 16.90 47.20
C VAL A 19 -34.55 17.08 47.35
N SER A 20 -34.13 17.55 48.52
CA SER A 20 -32.71 17.69 48.84
C SER A 20 -32.46 17.30 50.29
N ASN A 21 -31.54 16.36 50.51
CA ASN A 21 -31.07 16.01 51.83
C ASN A 21 -29.86 16.90 52.16
N SER A 22 -30.06 18.00 52.88
CA SER A 22 -28.96 18.91 53.25
C SER A 22 -27.89 18.15 54.06
N GLY A 23 -26.74 17.86 53.45
CA GLY A 23 -25.71 16.93 53.92
C GLY A 23 -25.16 17.17 55.34
N GLN A 24 -25.86 16.66 56.35
CA GLN A 24 -25.49 16.78 57.77
C GLN A 24 -25.53 15.45 58.55
N SER A 25 -25.88 14.31 57.94
CA SER A 25 -25.99 13.05 58.67
C SER A 25 -25.00 11.99 58.16
N VAL A 26 -23.95 11.77 58.94
CA VAL A 26 -22.96 10.67 58.77
C VAL A 26 -23.58 9.26 58.93
N LEU A 27 -24.90 9.16 59.09
CA LEU A 27 -25.60 7.93 59.48
C LEU A 27 -26.72 7.50 58.52
N PHE A 28 -27.08 8.28 57.49
CA PHE A 28 -28.15 7.92 56.55
C PHE A 28 -27.78 8.25 55.11
N THR A 29 -27.20 7.29 54.41
CA THR A 29 -27.00 7.28 52.96
C THR A 29 -28.37 7.10 52.29
N GLN A 30 -29.08 8.19 52.00
CA GLN A 30 -30.44 8.13 51.45
C GLN A 30 -30.52 8.78 50.07
N ASP A 31 -31.21 8.09 49.16
CA ASP A 31 -31.61 8.62 47.86
C ASP A 31 -32.63 9.76 48.03
N GLY A 32 -32.68 10.67 47.05
CA GLY A 32 -33.74 11.70 47.00
C GLY A 32 -35.10 11.04 46.82
N ILE A 33 -35.29 10.36 45.70
CA ILE A 33 -36.50 9.62 45.35
C ILE A 33 -36.14 8.16 45.13
N ASN A 34 -36.81 7.26 45.86
CA ASN A 34 -36.66 5.82 45.73
C ASN A 34 -38.04 5.18 45.44
N LEU A 35 -38.15 4.51 44.29
CA LEU A 35 -39.35 3.80 43.86
C LEU A 35 -39.02 2.33 43.62
N ASP A 36 -39.67 1.45 44.39
CA ASP A 36 -39.47 0.01 44.31
C ASP A 36 -40.78 -0.69 43.91
N VAL A 37 -40.79 -1.29 42.72
CA VAL A 37 -41.96 -1.91 42.09
C VAL A 37 -41.71 -3.40 41.93
N ARG A 38 -42.27 -4.21 42.83
CA ARG A 38 -42.00 -5.66 42.86
C ARG A 38 -43.27 -6.49 42.78
N GLY A 39 -43.21 -7.54 41.98
CA GLY A 39 -44.16 -8.66 42.00
C GLY A 39 -45.08 -8.72 40.78
N ALA A 40 -45.48 -9.94 40.43
CA ALA A 40 -46.30 -10.21 39.27
C ALA A 40 -47.65 -9.47 39.34
N ASN A 41 -48.05 -8.85 38.22
CA ASN A 41 -49.26 -8.03 38.08
C ASN A 41 -49.27 -6.72 38.89
N VAL A 42 -48.15 -6.32 39.48
CA VAL A 42 -48.00 -4.97 40.02
C VAL A 42 -47.71 -4.03 38.85
N VAL A 43 -48.44 -2.92 38.78
CA VAL A 43 -48.27 -1.92 37.71
C VAL A 43 -47.98 -0.57 38.35
N ALA A 44 -46.92 0.13 37.95
CA ALA A 44 -46.60 1.48 38.41
C ALA A 44 -46.45 2.43 37.23
N ASN A 45 -47.31 3.45 37.12
CA ASN A 45 -47.16 4.53 36.13
C ASN A 45 -46.82 5.83 36.86
N VAL A 46 -45.60 6.32 36.69
CA VAL A 46 -45.08 7.49 37.40
C VAL A 46 -44.56 8.52 36.42
N ALA A 47 -45.05 9.75 36.53
CA ALA A 47 -44.55 10.89 35.78
C ALA A 47 -43.82 11.89 36.70
N PHE A 48 -42.60 12.26 36.36
CA PHE A 48 -41.83 13.34 36.96
C PHE A 48 -41.80 14.52 35.98
N ASP A 49 -42.35 15.66 36.41
CA ASP A 49 -42.47 16.88 35.62
C ASP A 49 -41.83 18.02 36.42
N HIS A 50 -40.67 18.49 35.97
CA HIS A 50 -39.90 19.52 36.69
C HIS A 50 -39.60 19.14 38.15
N VAL A 51 -39.02 17.95 38.35
CA VAL A 51 -38.66 17.44 39.68
C VAL A 51 -37.17 17.58 39.93
N THR A 52 -36.79 18.18 41.05
CA THR A 52 -35.41 18.36 41.49
C THR A 52 -35.08 17.37 42.61
N ALA A 53 -34.05 16.55 42.43
CA ALA A 53 -33.52 15.60 43.40
C ALA A 53 -32.00 15.78 43.55
N ASN A 54 -31.58 16.91 44.14
CA ASN A 54 -30.18 17.36 44.17
C ASN A 54 -29.54 17.24 45.56
N ASN A 55 -28.21 17.12 45.58
CA ASN A 55 -27.37 17.10 46.78
C ASN A 55 -27.72 15.97 47.77
N ASN A 56 -28.13 14.80 47.27
CA ASN A 56 -28.42 13.65 48.11
C ASN A 56 -27.14 12.85 48.40
N ASP A 57 -27.11 12.15 49.54
CA ASP A 57 -25.92 11.40 49.96
C ASP A 57 -25.64 10.18 49.06
N ASN A 58 -26.67 9.65 48.37
CA ASN A 58 -26.58 8.57 47.38
C ASN A 58 -27.14 9.00 46.01
N ASP A 59 -28.26 8.44 45.53
CA ASP A 59 -28.81 8.74 44.21
C ASP A 59 -29.86 9.87 44.26
N GLY A 60 -30.00 10.64 43.18
CA GLY A 60 -31.10 11.60 43.04
C GLY A 60 -32.45 10.88 42.88
N PHE A 61 -32.54 10.08 41.82
CA PHE A 61 -33.64 9.16 41.57
C PHE A 61 -33.11 7.72 41.51
N ASP A 62 -33.66 6.82 42.32
CA ASP A 62 -33.43 5.37 42.26
C ASP A 62 -34.77 4.66 42.02
N ILE A 63 -34.90 4.04 40.85
CA ILE A 63 -36.11 3.33 40.43
C ILE A 63 -35.73 1.88 40.14
N TYR A 64 -36.39 0.96 40.84
CA TYR A 64 -36.15 -0.47 40.71
C TYR A 64 -37.47 -1.19 40.42
N THR A 65 -37.52 -1.98 39.35
CA THR A 65 -38.69 -2.77 38.93
C THR A 65 -38.29 -4.22 38.76
N ASP A 66 -38.97 -5.15 39.44
CA ASP A 66 -38.64 -6.58 39.33
C ASP A 66 -39.82 -7.56 39.42
N SER A 67 -39.49 -8.85 39.32
CA SER A 67 -40.38 -9.97 39.69
C SER A 67 -41.69 -10.03 38.90
N GLY A 68 -41.68 -9.68 37.61
CA GLY A 68 -42.86 -9.70 36.74
C GLY A 68 -43.77 -8.47 36.87
N ALA A 69 -43.26 -7.39 37.48
CA ALA A 69 -43.98 -6.12 37.56
C ALA A 69 -43.98 -5.38 36.21
N SER A 70 -44.83 -4.35 36.11
CA SER A 70 -44.92 -3.45 34.97
C SER A 70 -44.70 -2.02 35.44
N THR A 71 -43.73 -1.31 34.88
CA THR A 71 -43.47 0.09 35.24
C THR A 71 -43.41 0.98 34.01
N THR A 72 -44.08 2.13 34.07
CA THR A 72 -43.96 3.23 33.11
C THR A 72 -43.45 4.47 33.83
N ILE A 73 -42.24 4.91 33.50
CA ILE A 73 -41.64 6.14 34.00
C ILE A 73 -41.59 7.18 32.88
N LEU A 74 -42.19 8.34 33.14
CA LEU A 74 -42.07 9.52 32.29
C LEU A 74 -41.25 10.57 33.02
N LEU A 75 -40.17 11.06 32.42
CA LEU A 75 -39.28 12.06 33.00
C LEU A 75 -39.24 13.30 32.09
N ASN A 76 -39.88 14.39 32.50
CA ASN A 76 -40.20 15.52 31.64
C ASN A 76 -39.84 16.88 32.27
N ASN A 77 -39.87 17.91 31.41
CA ASN A 77 -39.92 19.34 31.78
C ASN A 77 -38.76 19.81 32.69
N GLY A 78 -37.54 19.37 32.41
CA GLY A 78 -36.35 19.86 33.10
C GLY A 78 -36.21 19.33 34.53
N SER A 79 -36.51 18.05 34.73
CA SER A 79 -36.20 17.37 36.00
C SER A 79 -34.68 17.28 36.19
N THR A 80 -34.19 17.44 37.42
CA THR A 80 -32.75 17.51 37.72
C THR A 80 -32.30 16.57 38.84
N GLY A 81 -31.14 15.94 38.69
CA GLY A 81 -30.48 15.15 39.74
C GLY A 81 -28.98 15.47 39.78
N ASN A 82 -28.63 16.54 40.48
CA ASN A 82 -27.29 17.13 40.47
C ASN A 82 -26.57 17.01 41.83
N ASN A 83 -25.24 16.94 41.79
CA ASN A 83 -24.35 16.90 42.96
C ASN A 83 -24.69 15.77 43.95
N ASN A 84 -25.19 14.63 43.49
CA ASN A 84 -25.50 13.51 44.37
C ASN A 84 -24.25 12.67 44.66
N GLY A 85 -24.18 12.06 45.85
CA GLY A 85 -23.02 11.33 46.37
C GLY A 85 -22.22 12.11 47.42
N THR A 86 -21.39 11.40 48.20
CA THR A 86 -20.59 12.00 49.29
C THR A 86 -19.11 12.15 48.91
N PRO A 87 -18.53 13.37 48.93
CA PRO A 87 -17.08 13.54 48.72
C PRO A 87 -16.27 12.86 49.84
N GLY A 88 -15.38 11.93 49.48
CA GLY A 88 -14.43 11.32 50.44
C GLY A 88 -14.97 10.18 51.32
N GLY A 89 -16.19 9.68 51.06
CA GLY A 89 -16.71 8.49 51.74
C GLY A 89 -16.00 7.21 51.24
N GLY A 90 -15.10 6.65 52.04
CA GLY A 90 -14.32 5.44 51.70
C GLY A 90 -15.12 4.13 51.57
N SER A 91 -16.43 4.16 51.27
CA SER A 91 -17.28 2.96 51.21
C SER A 91 -17.87 2.64 49.84
N GLY A 92 -17.33 3.18 48.74
CA GLY A 92 -17.76 2.78 47.39
C GLY A 92 -19.22 3.12 47.05
N ILE A 93 -19.83 4.07 47.76
CA ILE A 93 -21.17 4.57 47.45
C ILE A 93 -21.03 5.51 46.25
N THR A 94 -21.64 5.10 45.14
CA THR A 94 -21.67 5.81 43.87
C THR A 94 -22.91 6.69 43.83
N GLY A 95 -22.79 8.02 43.91
CA GLY A 95 -23.95 8.91 43.74
C GLY A 95 -24.27 9.10 42.28
N ARG A 96 -25.54 8.88 41.88
CA ARG A 96 -26.03 9.04 40.52
C ARG A 96 -27.09 10.11 40.44
N GLY A 97 -27.23 10.76 39.29
CA GLY A 97 -28.33 11.70 39.07
C GLY A 97 -29.66 10.96 38.98
N PHE A 98 -29.73 9.99 38.07
CA PHE A 98 -30.89 9.13 37.85
C PHE A 98 -30.45 7.69 37.60
N LYS A 99 -31.13 6.75 38.25
CA LYS A 99 -30.89 5.32 38.14
C LYS A 99 -32.21 4.60 37.94
N PHE A 100 -32.28 3.81 36.87
CA PHE A 100 -33.41 2.96 36.55
C PHE A 100 -32.94 1.53 36.32
N ILE A 101 -33.47 0.59 37.09
CA ILE A 101 -33.19 -0.83 36.95
C ILE A 101 -34.52 -1.55 36.72
N ALA A 102 -34.61 -2.30 35.64
CA ALA A 102 -35.67 -3.27 35.44
C ALA A 102 -35.07 -4.67 35.33
N ASP A 103 -35.62 -5.61 36.09
CA ASP A 103 -35.06 -6.95 36.24
C ASP A 103 -36.13 -8.05 36.21
N GLY A 104 -35.79 -9.18 35.61
CA GLY A 104 -36.53 -10.44 35.73
C GLY A 104 -37.45 -10.76 34.55
N ALA A 105 -37.61 -12.07 34.32
CA ALA A 105 -38.44 -12.56 33.24
C ALA A 105 -39.89 -12.14 33.45
N THR A 106 -40.59 -11.77 32.37
CA THR A 106 -41.96 -11.22 32.37
C THR A 106 -42.12 -9.82 32.96
N THR A 107 -41.06 -9.21 33.50
CA THR A 107 -41.08 -7.79 33.87
C THR A 107 -41.21 -6.93 32.62
N THR A 108 -42.10 -5.95 32.67
CA THR A 108 -42.26 -4.96 31.60
C THR A 108 -41.86 -3.58 32.09
N ALA A 109 -41.12 -2.85 31.27
CA ALA A 109 -40.61 -1.53 31.60
C ALA A 109 -40.91 -0.54 30.49
N THR A 110 -41.05 0.72 30.85
CA THR A 110 -41.08 1.84 29.91
C THR A 110 -40.42 3.00 30.61
N LEU A 111 -39.44 3.59 29.95
CA LEU A 111 -38.76 4.80 30.39
C LEU A 111 -38.72 5.77 29.21
N SER A 112 -39.46 6.86 29.34
CA SER A 112 -39.46 7.93 28.35
C SER A 112 -39.02 9.22 29.03
N SER A 113 -37.88 9.74 28.59
CA SER A 113 -37.34 11.02 29.02
C SER A 113 -37.45 11.99 27.86
N ALA A 114 -38.26 13.04 28.00
CA ALA A 114 -38.48 14.02 26.94
C ALA A 114 -38.11 15.44 27.41
N ALA A 115 -37.49 16.21 26.50
CA ALA A 115 -37.36 17.65 26.69
C ALA A 115 -38.76 18.28 26.72
N GLY A 116 -38.94 19.19 27.67
CA GLY A 116 -40.19 19.88 27.89
C GLY A 116 -40.13 21.36 27.54
N VAL A 117 -41.20 22.10 27.80
CA VAL A 117 -41.24 23.57 27.61
C VAL A 117 -40.18 24.29 28.47
N LEU A 118 -39.80 23.68 29.59
CA LEU A 118 -38.81 24.19 30.53
C LEU A 118 -37.35 23.78 30.21
N GLY A 119 -37.13 22.96 29.17
CA GLY A 119 -35.81 22.49 28.75
C GLY A 119 -35.57 20.99 28.97
N ASN A 120 -34.29 20.59 28.82
CA ASN A 120 -33.83 19.20 28.94
C ASN A 120 -33.70 18.79 30.42
N ASN A 121 -33.81 17.48 30.69
CA ASN A 121 -33.49 16.93 32.02
C ASN A 121 -31.97 17.02 32.27
N VAL A 122 -31.55 17.31 33.51
CA VAL A 122 -30.14 17.64 33.84
C VAL A 122 -29.60 16.80 35.01
N PHE A 123 -28.46 16.13 34.81
CA PHE A 123 -27.84 15.22 35.77
C PHE A 123 -26.33 15.45 35.88
N ASN A 124 -25.96 16.52 36.59
CA ASN A 124 -24.62 17.08 36.59
C ASN A 124 -23.89 16.87 37.92
N ASN A 125 -22.56 16.80 37.84
CA ASN A 125 -21.63 16.83 38.99
C ASN A 125 -21.88 15.72 40.02
N ASN A 126 -22.42 14.57 39.60
CA ASN A 126 -22.64 13.44 40.51
C ASN A 126 -21.31 12.77 40.86
N ILE A 127 -21.14 12.49 42.15
CA ILE A 127 -19.87 12.08 42.76
C ILE A 127 -19.79 10.55 42.77
N ASN A 128 -18.68 10.02 42.26
CA ASN A 128 -18.39 8.59 42.11
C ASN A 128 -19.38 7.79 41.25
N GLY A 129 -20.20 8.41 40.41
CA GLY A 129 -21.19 7.69 39.60
C GLY A 129 -21.61 8.41 38.32
N PRO A 130 -22.37 7.73 37.44
CA PRO A 130 -22.89 8.33 36.22
C PRO A 130 -23.97 9.40 36.49
N GLY A 131 -24.18 10.28 35.51
CA GLY A 131 -25.30 11.23 35.55
C GLY A 131 -26.64 10.51 35.42
N PHE A 132 -26.79 9.72 34.36
CA PHE A 132 -27.98 8.89 34.10
C PHE A 132 -27.57 7.44 33.88
N GLU A 133 -28.27 6.50 34.52
CA GLU A 133 -28.06 5.06 34.35
C GLU A 133 -29.39 4.31 34.15
N ALA A 134 -29.44 3.49 33.10
CA ALA A 134 -30.52 2.53 32.86
C ALA A 134 -29.94 1.11 32.69
N ILE A 135 -30.45 0.15 33.47
CA ILE A 135 -30.02 -1.26 33.44
C ILE A 135 -31.25 -2.14 33.23
N LEU A 136 -31.22 -2.99 32.21
CA LEU A 136 -32.25 -3.99 31.90
C LEU A 136 -31.62 -5.39 31.95
N THR A 137 -32.15 -6.28 32.79
CA THR A 137 -31.59 -7.64 32.98
C THR A 137 -32.66 -8.72 33.08
N ASN A 138 -32.22 -9.98 32.96
CA ASN A 138 -32.99 -11.21 33.13
C ASN A 138 -34.26 -11.30 32.26
N GLY A 139 -34.18 -10.89 30.99
CA GLY A 139 -35.25 -11.09 30.00
C GLY A 139 -36.42 -10.10 30.11
N VAL A 140 -36.15 -8.89 30.59
CA VAL A 140 -37.12 -7.78 30.63
C VAL A 140 -37.60 -7.40 29.23
N THR A 141 -38.87 -7.01 29.12
CA THR A 141 -39.42 -6.36 27.92
C THR A 141 -39.64 -4.87 28.18
N SER A 142 -38.84 -4.01 27.52
CA SER A 142 -39.07 -2.57 27.47
C SER A 142 -39.92 -2.21 26.25
N ASN A 143 -41.07 -1.56 26.45
CA ASN A 143 -41.89 -1.09 25.32
C ASN A 143 -41.34 0.20 24.70
N ASP A 144 -40.68 1.02 25.52
CA ASP A 144 -40.03 2.27 25.11
C ASP A 144 -38.90 2.58 26.09
N LEU A 145 -37.70 2.79 25.54
CA LEU A 145 -36.51 3.28 26.22
C LEU A 145 -36.00 4.48 25.43
N THR A 146 -36.60 5.65 25.69
CA THR A 146 -36.24 6.92 25.07
C THR A 146 -35.54 7.81 26.09
N ILE A 147 -34.32 8.22 25.80
CA ILE A 147 -33.48 8.99 26.72
C ILE A 147 -33.13 10.35 26.11
N ASN A 148 -33.57 11.40 26.79
CA ASN A 148 -33.17 12.79 26.57
C ASN A 148 -32.66 13.36 27.90
N ALA A 149 -31.33 13.43 28.04
CA ALA A 149 -30.67 13.86 29.26
C ALA A 149 -29.41 14.67 28.94
N SER A 150 -29.22 15.78 29.67
CA SER A 150 -27.94 16.46 29.80
C SER A 150 -27.25 15.93 31.06
N ALA A 151 -25.98 15.52 30.94
CA ALA A 151 -25.22 15.00 32.07
C ALA A 151 -23.76 15.43 31.96
N SER A 152 -23.35 16.38 32.80
CA SER A 152 -22.01 16.96 32.74
C SER A 152 -21.28 16.99 34.07
N GLY A 153 -19.95 16.83 34.05
CA GLY A 153 -19.12 16.93 35.26
C GLY A 153 -19.22 15.74 36.20
N ASN A 154 -19.79 14.62 35.76
CA ASN A 154 -19.96 13.44 36.60
C ASN A 154 -18.64 12.66 36.75
N ALA A 155 -18.46 11.97 37.88
CA ALA A 155 -17.28 11.16 38.13
C ALA A 155 -17.31 9.77 37.46
N GLY A 156 -18.44 9.39 36.85
CA GLY A 156 -18.59 8.23 35.96
C GLY A 156 -18.99 8.68 34.55
N ASP A 157 -19.79 7.87 33.85
CA ASP A 157 -20.31 8.22 32.52
C ASP A 157 -21.37 9.34 32.58
N GLY A 158 -21.56 10.10 31.49
CA GLY A 158 -22.69 11.03 31.39
C GLY A 158 -24.02 10.27 31.38
N VAL A 159 -24.22 9.45 30.35
CA VAL A 159 -25.38 8.56 30.17
C VAL A 159 -24.88 7.14 29.98
N ARG A 160 -25.42 6.19 30.75
CA ARG A 160 -25.06 4.77 30.72
C ARG A 160 -26.28 3.88 30.58
N ILE A 161 -26.29 3.03 29.55
CA ILE A 161 -27.40 2.13 29.21
C ILE A 161 -26.85 0.72 29.05
N ILE A 162 -27.38 -0.22 29.83
CA ILE A 162 -26.87 -1.60 29.88
C ILE A 162 -28.02 -2.59 29.73
N ALA A 163 -27.89 -3.50 28.77
CA ALA A 163 -28.74 -4.67 28.62
C ALA A 163 -27.89 -5.84 28.10
N ASN A 164 -26.95 -6.29 28.92
CA ASN A 164 -25.78 -7.05 28.45
C ASN A 164 -25.57 -8.43 29.09
N ASP A 165 -26.59 -8.99 29.72
CA ASP A 165 -26.50 -10.27 30.43
C ASP A 165 -26.81 -11.51 29.57
N GLY A 166 -27.16 -11.30 28.29
CA GLY A 166 -27.43 -12.37 27.33
C GLY A 166 -28.75 -13.11 27.56
N THR A 167 -29.65 -12.56 28.40
CA THR A 167 -30.89 -13.24 28.81
C THR A 167 -32.07 -13.02 27.86
N GLY A 168 -31.87 -12.32 26.73
CA GLY A 168 -32.91 -12.05 25.74
C GLY A 168 -33.79 -10.85 26.07
N VAL A 169 -33.21 -9.77 26.59
CA VAL A 169 -33.91 -8.49 26.80
C VAL A 169 -34.58 -8.04 25.48
N THR A 170 -35.80 -7.54 25.55
CA THR A 170 -36.51 -6.99 24.38
C THR A 170 -36.72 -5.50 24.58
N VAL A 171 -36.35 -4.66 23.61
CA VAL A 171 -36.62 -3.21 23.62
C VAL A 171 -37.34 -2.86 22.33
N ALA A 172 -38.64 -2.58 22.39
CA ALA A 172 -39.45 -2.36 21.20
C ALA A 172 -39.19 -1.01 20.53
N ASN A 173 -38.96 0.04 21.32
CA ASN A 173 -38.53 1.35 20.85
C ASN A 173 -37.32 1.79 21.66
N PHE A 174 -36.19 1.99 21.00
CA PHE A 174 -34.97 2.51 21.60
C PHE A 174 -34.63 3.85 20.96
N GLY A 175 -34.32 4.86 21.75
CA GLY A 175 -33.92 6.17 21.24
C GLY A 175 -33.05 6.95 22.21
N VAL A 176 -31.95 7.50 21.71
CA VAL A 176 -31.17 8.53 22.40
C VAL A 176 -31.23 9.77 21.52
N THR A 177 -31.93 10.81 21.95
CA THR A 177 -32.15 11.98 21.07
C THR A 177 -30.91 12.88 21.05
N GLY A 178 -30.15 12.89 19.95
CA GLY A 178 -28.90 13.65 19.83
C GLY A 178 -29.07 15.17 19.97
N ALA A 179 -30.12 15.78 19.39
CA ALA A 179 -30.40 17.22 19.50
C ALA A 179 -30.58 17.76 20.95
N GLY A 180 -30.80 16.88 21.93
CA GLY A 180 -30.89 17.21 23.36
C GLY A 180 -29.76 16.64 24.22
N LEU A 181 -28.91 15.79 23.65
CA LEU A 181 -27.83 15.10 24.37
C LEU A 181 -26.66 16.06 24.59
N GLN A 182 -26.45 16.43 25.86
CA GLN A 182 -25.30 17.24 26.29
C GLN A 182 -24.57 16.50 27.40
N VAL A 183 -23.64 15.62 27.02
CA VAL A 183 -22.92 14.74 27.95
C VAL A 183 -21.46 15.11 28.09
N ASN A 184 -21.17 16.20 28.79
CA ASN A 184 -19.86 16.89 28.72
C ASN A 184 -19.01 16.79 29.99
N ASN A 185 -17.69 16.75 29.88
CA ASN A 185 -16.75 16.85 31.00
C ASN A 185 -16.94 15.75 32.07
N ASN A 186 -17.34 14.55 31.70
CA ASN A 186 -17.46 13.42 32.61
C ASN A 186 -16.12 12.68 32.75
N MET A 187 -15.85 12.07 33.91
CA MET A 187 -14.62 11.28 34.13
C MET A 187 -14.68 9.89 33.49
N GLY A 188 -15.87 9.41 33.12
CA GLY A 188 -16.08 8.25 32.26
C GLY A 188 -16.38 8.68 30.82
N ASN A 189 -17.23 7.92 30.14
CA ASN A 189 -17.67 8.22 28.78
C ASN A 189 -18.73 9.33 28.77
N GLY A 190 -18.93 9.99 27.64
CA GLY A 190 -20.10 10.85 27.44
C GLY A 190 -21.39 10.01 27.40
N LEU A 191 -21.47 9.12 26.41
CA LEU A 191 -22.52 8.12 26.25
C LEU A 191 -21.91 6.71 26.26
N PHE A 192 -22.46 5.81 27.06
CA PHE A 192 -22.10 4.40 27.10
C PHE A 192 -23.34 3.53 26.84
N VAL A 193 -23.31 2.71 25.80
CA VAL A 193 -24.36 1.73 25.46
C VAL A 193 -23.74 0.35 25.30
N ASP A 194 -24.27 -0.63 26.02
CA ASP A 194 -23.78 -2.01 25.95
C ASP A 194 -24.94 -3.01 25.94
N PHE A 195 -25.16 -3.64 24.78
CA PHE A 195 -26.23 -4.60 24.53
C PHE A 195 -25.68 -5.97 24.13
N TYR A 196 -26.30 -7.03 24.66
CA TYR A 196 -26.00 -8.42 24.32
C TYR A 196 -27.29 -9.23 24.18
N LEU A 197 -27.54 -9.79 23.00
CA LEU A 197 -28.77 -10.54 22.66
C LEU A 197 -30.05 -9.73 22.90
N VAL A 198 -30.01 -8.41 22.69
CA VAL A 198 -31.21 -7.57 22.80
C VAL A 198 -32.02 -7.69 21.50
N SER A 199 -33.31 -7.94 21.61
CA SER A 199 -34.22 -7.98 20.46
C SER A 199 -35.09 -6.72 20.37
N GLY A 200 -35.52 -6.36 19.16
CA GLY A 200 -36.40 -5.20 18.91
C GLY A 200 -35.69 -3.87 18.67
N VAL A 201 -34.41 -3.74 19.06
CA VAL A 201 -33.56 -2.59 18.69
C VAL A 201 -33.12 -2.79 17.24
N ASN A 202 -33.84 -2.19 16.31
CA ASN A 202 -33.52 -2.29 14.88
C ASN A 202 -32.70 -1.10 14.38
N SER A 203 -32.59 -0.02 15.13
CA SER A 203 -31.81 1.16 14.72
C SER A 203 -31.13 1.82 15.91
N PHE A 204 -29.93 2.33 15.68
CA PHE A 204 -29.23 3.22 16.61
C PHE A 204 -28.95 4.55 15.91
N ASP A 205 -29.48 5.65 16.44
CA ASP A 205 -29.39 6.97 15.83
C ASP A 205 -28.91 7.99 16.86
N LEU A 206 -27.77 8.64 16.58
CA LEU A 206 -27.22 9.74 17.38
C LEU A 206 -27.16 11.06 16.60
N SER A 207 -28.06 11.25 15.64
CA SER A 207 -28.08 12.45 14.83
C SER A 207 -28.21 13.73 15.67
N ASP A 208 -27.42 14.74 15.31
CA ASP A 208 -27.32 16.06 15.94
C ASP A 208 -26.74 16.05 17.38
N ALA A 209 -26.06 14.98 17.80
CA ALA A 209 -25.41 14.91 19.11
C ALA A 209 -24.17 15.83 19.22
N THR A 210 -24.01 16.46 20.40
CA THR A 210 -22.79 17.23 20.74
C THR A 210 -22.22 16.74 22.06
N VAL A 211 -21.02 16.18 22.03
CA VAL A 211 -20.35 15.58 23.20
C VAL A 211 -18.93 16.09 23.33
N SER A 212 -18.52 16.50 24.53
CA SER A 212 -17.20 17.13 24.70
C SER A 212 -16.56 16.95 26.07
N GLY A 213 -15.23 16.89 26.09
CA GLY A 213 -14.40 17.01 27.28
C GLY A 213 -14.43 15.81 28.23
N ASN A 214 -14.96 14.66 27.81
CA ASN A 214 -14.99 13.46 28.65
C ASN A 214 -13.60 12.81 28.74
N ASP A 215 -13.28 12.21 29.90
CA ASP A 215 -12.01 11.51 30.14
C ASP A 215 -12.01 10.10 29.50
N GLY A 216 -13.17 9.45 29.40
CA GLY A 216 -13.37 8.27 28.56
C GLY A 216 -13.72 8.65 27.12
N ASP A 217 -14.39 7.76 26.40
CA ASP A 217 -14.83 8.03 25.03
C ASP A 217 -15.97 9.04 25.02
N GLN A 218 -16.08 9.84 23.96
CA GLN A 218 -17.24 10.73 23.84
C GLN A 218 -18.50 9.89 23.63
N VAL A 219 -18.44 8.87 22.78
CA VAL A 219 -19.48 7.86 22.59
C VAL A 219 -18.85 6.48 22.56
N PHE A 220 -19.31 5.58 23.43
CA PHE A 220 -18.98 4.16 23.42
C PHE A 220 -20.26 3.36 23.18
N THR A 221 -20.25 2.51 22.15
CA THR A 221 -21.34 1.57 21.86
C THR A 221 -20.81 0.17 21.61
N ARG A 222 -21.43 -0.82 22.23
CA ARG A 222 -21.12 -2.24 22.02
C ARG A 222 -22.40 -3.04 21.81
N PHE A 223 -22.47 -3.73 20.69
CA PHE A 223 -23.56 -4.64 20.32
C PHE A 223 -23.00 -6.04 20.14
N ARG A 224 -23.64 -7.01 20.80
CA ARG A 224 -23.21 -8.42 20.82
C ARG A 224 -24.34 -9.34 20.41
N ASN A 225 -24.10 -10.21 19.42
CA ASN A 225 -25.04 -11.22 18.95
C ASN A 225 -26.42 -10.63 18.61
N MET A 226 -26.42 -9.59 17.77
CA MET A 226 -27.59 -8.80 17.44
C MET A 226 -27.61 -8.41 15.96
N THR A 227 -28.81 -8.17 15.44
CA THR A 227 -28.99 -7.59 14.10
C THR A 227 -29.55 -6.19 14.24
N LEU A 228 -28.84 -5.22 13.68
CA LEU A 228 -29.35 -3.86 13.48
C LEU A 228 -29.76 -3.71 12.03
N SER A 229 -30.79 -2.94 11.74
CA SER A 229 -31.08 -2.46 10.39
C SER A 229 -30.28 -1.20 10.08
N ASP A 230 -30.21 -0.28 11.04
CA ASP A 230 -29.56 1.01 10.81
C ASP A 230 -28.64 1.43 11.98
N TYR A 231 -27.50 2.05 11.63
CA TYR A 231 -26.63 2.76 12.56
C TYR A 231 -26.29 4.14 11.96
N PHE A 232 -26.83 5.20 12.57
CA PHE A 232 -26.74 6.57 12.05
C PHE A 232 -25.96 7.50 12.99
N LEU A 233 -24.93 8.12 12.43
CA LEU A 233 -24.18 9.23 13.01
C LEU A 233 -24.24 10.40 12.03
N GLN A 234 -25.23 11.29 12.18
CA GLN A 234 -25.38 12.45 11.30
C GLN A 234 -25.24 13.77 12.07
N ASN A 235 -24.46 14.71 11.55
CA ASN A 235 -24.27 16.04 12.17
C ASN A 235 -23.74 15.96 13.62
N VAL A 236 -22.89 14.98 13.92
CA VAL A 236 -22.38 14.73 15.27
C VAL A 236 -21.11 15.55 15.51
N THR A 237 -21.03 16.25 16.63
CA THR A 237 -19.81 16.98 17.06
C THR A 237 -19.24 16.37 18.32
N LEU A 238 -17.97 15.95 18.26
CA LEU A 238 -17.25 15.28 19.33
C LEU A 238 -15.92 15.97 19.56
N THR A 239 -15.68 16.43 20.79
CA THR A 239 -14.41 17.09 21.14
C THR A 239 -13.83 16.42 22.37
N GLY A 240 -12.78 15.64 22.20
CA GLY A 240 -12.12 14.96 23.30
C GLY A 240 -11.37 15.89 24.23
N LYS A 241 -10.94 15.34 25.37
CA LYS A 241 -9.93 15.94 26.22
C LYS A 241 -8.57 15.41 25.78
N ALA A 242 -7.62 16.32 25.54
CA ALA A 242 -6.31 15.95 25.03
C ALA A 242 -5.67 14.82 25.86
N GLY A 243 -5.40 13.69 25.20
CA GLY A 243 -4.73 12.54 25.79
C GLY A 243 -5.65 11.50 26.47
N SER A 244 -6.97 11.58 26.33
CA SER A 244 -7.88 10.54 26.80
C SER A 244 -9.04 10.21 25.84
N GLY A 245 -9.43 8.93 25.77
CA GLY A 245 -10.61 8.41 25.06
C GLY A 245 -10.64 8.57 23.54
N ASP A 246 -11.51 7.81 22.89
CA ASP A 246 -11.89 7.97 21.50
C ASP A 246 -13.01 9.01 21.34
N GLY A 247 -13.17 9.54 20.13
CA GLY A 247 -14.36 10.31 19.77
C GLY A 247 -15.58 9.39 19.78
N ILE A 248 -15.55 8.36 18.93
CA ILE A 248 -16.56 7.30 18.90
C ILE A 248 -15.86 5.96 18.94
N GLU A 249 -16.25 5.09 19.85
CA GLU A 249 -15.94 3.67 19.82
C GLU A 249 -17.23 2.87 19.54
N ILE A 250 -17.17 2.03 18.50
CA ILE A 250 -18.24 1.14 18.05
C ILE A 250 -17.68 -0.27 17.99
N GLN A 251 -18.25 -1.17 18.79
CA GLN A 251 -17.91 -2.59 18.79
C GLN A 251 -19.11 -3.41 18.35
N LEU A 252 -19.00 -4.08 17.20
CA LEU A 252 -19.97 -5.04 16.68
C LEU A 252 -19.37 -6.44 16.78
N ILE A 253 -19.84 -7.22 17.76
CA ILE A 253 -19.31 -8.56 18.01
C ILE A 253 -20.44 -9.56 17.73
N ASP A 254 -20.22 -10.54 16.87
CA ASP A 254 -21.29 -11.43 16.35
C ASP A 254 -22.52 -10.66 15.88
N SER A 255 -22.31 -9.45 15.36
CA SER A 255 -23.40 -8.51 15.08
C SER A 255 -23.37 -8.02 13.65
N TYR A 256 -24.57 -7.86 13.08
CA TYR A 256 -24.73 -7.56 11.66
C TYR A 256 -25.61 -6.33 11.46
N VAL A 257 -25.13 -5.37 10.65
CA VAL A 257 -25.90 -4.20 10.23
C VAL A 257 -26.47 -4.45 8.84
N THR A 258 -27.80 -4.58 8.78
CA THR A 258 -28.58 -5.04 7.62
C THR A 258 -29.22 -3.87 6.89
N ASN A 259 -28.81 -3.63 5.64
CA ASN A 259 -29.38 -2.60 4.76
C ASN A 259 -30.81 -2.94 4.26
N VAL A 260 -31.83 -2.95 5.15
CA VAL A 260 -33.17 -3.49 4.81
C VAL A 260 -34.33 -2.50 5.03
N SER A 261 -34.18 -1.46 5.83
CA SER A 261 -35.32 -0.79 6.47
C SER A 261 -35.75 0.55 5.87
N THR A 262 -34.87 1.30 5.19
CA THR A 262 -35.18 2.70 4.82
C THR A 262 -35.22 2.94 3.31
N PRO A 263 -36.41 2.94 2.67
CA PRO A 263 -36.55 3.26 1.25
C PRO A 263 -35.93 4.63 0.91
N GLY A 264 -34.85 4.62 0.12
CA GLY A 264 -34.12 5.82 -0.30
C GLY A 264 -32.77 6.05 0.37
N ILE A 265 -32.40 5.25 1.38
CA ILE A 265 -31.04 5.21 1.94
C ILE A 265 -30.45 3.86 1.56
N ALA A 266 -29.38 3.86 0.77
CA ALA A 266 -28.76 2.65 0.24
C ALA A 266 -27.75 2.01 1.20
N ASN A 267 -27.59 2.52 2.42
CA ASN A 267 -26.52 2.18 3.35
C ASN A 267 -27.07 1.99 4.77
N GLY A 268 -26.78 0.84 5.41
CA GLY A 268 -27.23 0.51 6.76
C GLY A 268 -26.35 1.10 7.88
N PHE A 269 -25.09 1.46 7.57
CA PHE A 269 -24.19 2.14 8.50
C PHE A 269 -23.77 3.48 7.90
N VAL A 270 -24.03 4.60 8.57
CA VAL A 270 -23.75 5.94 8.04
C VAL A 270 -23.05 6.81 9.08
N VAL A 271 -21.93 7.39 8.64
CA VAL A 271 -21.17 8.45 9.31
C VAL A 271 -21.17 9.65 8.37
N GLU A 272 -21.95 10.67 8.70
CA GLU A 272 -22.15 11.82 7.83
C GLU A 272 -22.09 13.14 8.61
N ASN A 273 -21.36 14.12 8.09
CA ASN A 273 -21.17 15.41 8.75
C ASN A 273 -20.70 15.26 10.21
N VAL A 274 -19.85 14.25 10.49
CA VAL A 274 -19.29 14.04 11.82
C VAL A 274 -18.01 14.87 11.95
N HIS A 275 -17.92 15.67 13.01
CA HIS A 275 -16.73 16.41 13.38
C HIS A 275 -16.16 15.85 14.67
N SER A 276 -15.02 15.16 14.60
CA SER A 276 -14.36 14.56 15.77
C SER A 276 -12.96 15.11 15.93
N SER A 277 -12.70 15.75 17.07
CA SER A 277 -11.47 16.54 17.29
C SER A 277 -10.84 16.31 18.67
N ALA A 278 -9.51 16.40 18.72
CA ALA A 278 -8.73 16.46 19.96
C ALA A 278 -8.93 15.27 20.93
N ASN A 279 -9.27 14.09 20.39
CA ASN A 279 -9.42 12.86 21.19
C ASN A 279 -8.07 12.22 21.51
N GLY A 280 -7.97 11.59 22.67
CA GLY A 280 -6.78 10.89 23.13
C GLY A 280 -6.47 9.57 22.43
N GLY A 281 -7.45 9.02 21.70
CA GLY A 281 -7.30 7.87 20.83
C GLY A 281 -7.66 8.19 19.39
N TYR A 282 -8.70 7.56 18.88
CA TYR A 282 -9.21 7.71 17.51
C TYR A 282 -10.34 8.73 17.43
N GLY A 283 -10.49 9.40 16.28
CA GLY A 283 -11.68 10.21 16.02
C GLY A 283 -12.95 9.35 15.84
N LEU A 284 -12.81 8.24 15.10
CA LEU A 284 -13.76 7.13 14.97
C LEU A 284 -12.98 5.81 15.11
N ASN A 285 -13.45 4.91 15.96
CA ASN A 285 -12.93 3.56 16.14
C ASN A 285 -14.08 2.56 15.96
N LEU A 286 -14.12 1.89 14.81
CA LEU A 286 -15.06 0.82 14.51
C LEU A 286 -14.34 -0.52 14.57
N SER A 287 -14.81 -1.45 15.40
CA SER A 287 -14.39 -2.85 15.39
C SER A 287 -15.58 -3.76 15.08
N VAL A 288 -15.40 -4.65 14.10
CA VAL A 288 -16.34 -5.71 13.74
C VAL A 288 -15.63 -7.04 13.89
N GLU A 289 -16.11 -7.87 14.80
CA GLU A 289 -15.46 -9.13 15.19
C GLU A 289 -16.49 -10.26 15.21
N GLU A 290 -16.03 -11.48 14.96
CA GLU A 290 -16.74 -12.71 15.28
C GLU A 290 -16.09 -13.30 16.54
N ALA A 291 -16.89 -13.68 17.54
CA ALA A 291 -16.36 -14.25 18.77
C ALA A 291 -16.02 -15.73 18.55
N ASP A 292 -14.73 -16.04 18.43
CA ASP A 292 -14.20 -17.42 18.35
C ASP A 292 -14.61 -18.33 19.53
N ALA A 293 -15.09 -17.73 20.62
CA ALA A 293 -15.42 -18.44 21.84
C ALA A 293 -16.90 -18.82 21.81
N PHE A 294 -17.22 -20.09 21.52
CA PHE A 294 -18.09 -20.96 22.35
C PHE A 294 -18.42 -22.32 21.72
N GLY A 295 -17.64 -22.85 20.76
CA GLY A 295 -17.77 -24.26 20.34
C GLY A 295 -19.17 -24.65 19.80
N ALA A 296 -19.99 -23.67 19.43
CA ALA A 296 -21.17 -23.87 18.63
C ALA A 296 -20.70 -23.93 17.18
N GLY A 297 -20.66 -25.14 16.62
CA GLY A 297 -20.04 -25.36 15.31
C GLY A 297 -20.63 -24.46 14.23
N ASP A 298 -19.74 -23.70 13.56
CA ASP A 298 -19.83 -23.11 12.21
C ASP A 298 -21.28 -22.89 11.71
N GLY A 299 -22.03 -22.16 12.52
CA GLY A 299 -23.43 -21.89 12.30
C GLY A 299 -23.64 -20.58 11.57
N VAL A 300 -22.76 -20.17 10.64
CA VAL A 300 -22.89 -19.01 9.75
C VAL A 300 -23.67 -17.84 10.39
N THR A 301 -23.20 -17.33 11.51
CA THR A 301 -23.65 -16.03 12.02
C THR A 301 -22.61 -15.01 11.62
N THR A 302 -22.68 -14.55 10.37
CA THR A 302 -21.74 -13.59 9.81
C THR A 302 -21.90 -12.22 10.49
N SER A 303 -20.91 -11.82 11.28
CA SER A 303 -20.70 -10.40 11.61
C SER A 303 -20.46 -9.59 10.33
N GLY A 304 -20.74 -8.30 10.36
CA GLY A 304 -20.47 -7.46 9.19
C GLY A 304 -21.37 -6.25 9.03
N ILE A 305 -21.05 -5.49 7.98
CA ILE A 305 -21.75 -4.27 7.60
C ILE A 305 -22.04 -4.36 6.11
N ALA A 306 -23.33 -4.47 5.77
CA ALA A 306 -23.79 -4.34 4.40
C ALA A 306 -24.02 -2.85 4.08
N GLY A 307 -23.09 -2.22 3.35
CA GLY A 307 -23.22 -0.84 2.91
C GLY A 307 -22.95 0.18 4.01
N GLY A 308 -21.67 0.35 4.35
CA GLY A 308 -21.16 1.43 5.18
C GLY A 308 -20.87 2.69 4.36
N LEU A 309 -21.19 3.86 4.92
CA LEU A 309 -20.96 5.16 4.29
C LEU A 309 -20.22 6.10 5.25
N ILE A 310 -19.13 6.70 4.79
CA ILE A 310 -18.47 7.83 5.46
C ILE A 310 -18.38 9.02 4.50
N ARG A 311 -19.10 10.10 4.81
CA ARG A 311 -19.19 11.29 3.94
C ARG A 311 -19.14 12.60 4.70
N ASN A 312 -18.62 13.65 4.07
CA ASN A 312 -18.62 15.03 4.60
C ASN A 312 -18.12 15.14 6.04
N SER A 313 -17.26 14.23 6.49
CA SER A 313 -16.82 14.13 7.87
C SER A 313 -15.40 14.66 8.03
N GLU A 314 -15.08 15.11 9.24
CA GLU A 314 -13.81 15.68 9.64
C GLU A 314 -13.28 14.97 10.89
N PHE A 315 -12.07 14.44 10.79
CA PHE A 315 -11.37 13.79 11.91
C PHE A 315 -10.00 14.44 12.09
N ASN A 316 -9.88 15.30 13.10
CA ASN A 316 -8.70 16.14 13.26
C ASN A 316 -8.05 16.08 14.65
N ASN A 317 -6.73 16.31 14.69
CA ASN A 317 -5.96 16.43 15.93
C ASN A 317 -6.13 15.26 16.93
N ASN A 318 -6.40 14.04 16.45
CA ASN A 318 -6.50 12.85 17.29
C ASN A 318 -5.10 12.26 17.52
N VAL A 319 -4.90 11.60 18.66
CA VAL A 319 -3.58 11.08 19.06
C VAL A 319 -3.21 9.79 18.32
N PHE A 320 -4.16 8.89 18.02
CA PHE A 320 -3.90 7.70 17.22
C PHE A 320 -4.24 7.94 15.76
N ALA A 321 -5.47 7.69 15.31
CA ALA A 321 -5.84 7.98 13.93
C ALA A 321 -7.08 8.86 13.83
N GLY A 322 -7.29 9.49 12.66
CA GLY A 322 -8.55 10.15 12.36
C GLY A 322 -9.72 9.16 12.43
N ALA A 323 -9.63 8.07 11.67
CA ALA A 323 -10.52 6.92 11.79
C ALA A 323 -9.77 5.59 11.73
N ARG A 324 -10.25 4.61 12.50
CA ARG A 324 -9.86 3.22 12.46
C ARG A 324 -11.06 2.34 12.16
N LEU A 325 -10.95 1.48 11.14
CA LEU A 325 -11.91 0.44 10.81
C LEU A 325 -11.21 -0.92 10.94
N GLN A 326 -11.60 -1.72 11.92
CA GLN A 326 -11.04 -3.03 12.20
C GLN A 326 -12.08 -4.11 11.94
N PHE A 327 -11.69 -5.14 11.17
CA PHE A 327 -12.53 -6.26 10.78
C PHE A 327 -11.78 -7.57 11.05
N GLY A 328 -12.40 -8.48 11.81
CA GLY A 328 -11.87 -9.80 12.13
C GLY A 328 -12.92 -10.92 11.94
N GLY A 329 -12.54 -12.16 12.25
CA GLY A 329 -13.39 -13.34 12.02
C GLY A 329 -13.76 -13.52 10.54
N ASP A 330 -14.92 -14.10 10.24
CA ASP A 330 -15.42 -14.26 8.86
C ASP A 330 -16.32 -13.08 8.42
N SER A 331 -16.06 -11.87 8.93
CA SER A 331 -16.95 -10.74 8.72
C SER A 331 -16.95 -10.22 7.28
N LEU A 332 -18.14 -9.83 6.78
CA LEU A 332 -18.31 -9.24 5.43
C LEU A 332 -18.62 -7.75 5.53
N ASN A 333 -17.75 -6.93 4.95
CA ASN A 333 -17.78 -5.47 5.16
C ASN A 333 -17.64 -4.72 3.84
N ASP A 334 -18.70 -4.03 3.42
CA ASP A 334 -18.73 -3.19 2.22
C ASP A 334 -18.81 -1.72 2.62
N PHE A 335 -17.92 -0.86 2.10
CA PHE A 335 -17.87 0.57 2.43
C PHE A 335 -17.75 1.50 1.21
N GLU A 336 -18.30 2.70 1.36
CA GLU A 336 -18.10 3.87 0.50
C GLU A 336 -17.60 5.04 1.36
N ILE A 337 -16.51 5.70 0.95
CA ILE A 337 -15.91 6.84 1.67
C ILE A 337 -15.62 7.97 0.68
N PHE A 338 -16.43 9.02 0.67
CA PHE A 338 -16.29 10.08 -0.34
C PHE A 338 -16.72 11.46 0.14
N ASP A 339 -16.32 12.50 -0.60
CA ASP A 339 -16.62 13.92 -0.31
C ASP A 339 -16.21 14.36 1.12
N ASN A 340 -15.17 13.75 1.70
CA ASN A 340 -14.61 14.19 2.98
C ASN A 340 -13.57 15.30 2.73
N GLU A 341 -14.02 16.48 2.28
CA GLU A 341 -13.15 17.62 1.96
C GLU A 341 -12.56 18.30 3.20
N ALA A 342 -13.29 18.28 4.33
CA ALA A 342 -12.77 18.69 5.62
C ALA A 342 -11.71 17.68 6.10
N GLY A 343 -11.98 16.38 5.91
CA GLY A 343 -10.96 15.36 5.75
C GLY A 343 -10.38 14.79 7.04
N PHE A 344 -9.28 14.04 6.88
CA PHE A 344 -8.55 13.38 7.96
C PHE A 344 -7.19 14.06 8.12
N HIS A 345 -7.04 14.92 9.13
CA HIS A 345 -5.86 15.78 9.17
C HIS A 345 -5.29 16.10 10.54
N ASN A 346 -3.98 16.37 10.56
CA ASN A 346 -3.21 16.74 11.75
C ASN A 346 -3.29 15.69 12.89
N ASN A 347 -3.53 14.42 12.58
CA ASN A 347 -3.51 13.36 13.58
C ASN A 347 -2.05 12.96 13.90
N THR A 348 -1.81 12.47 15.12
CA THR A 348 -0.46 12.07 15.56
C THR A 348 -0.05 10.67 15.05
N GLY A 349 -1.00 9.82 14.67
CA GLY A 349 -0.76 8.62 13.86
C GLY A 349 -1.34 8.81 12.46
N GLU A 350 -2.20 7.88 12.03
CA GLU A 350 -2.73 7.82 10.67
C GLU A 350 -3.93 8.76 10.41
N GLY A 351 -4.18 9.12 9.15
CA GLY A 351 -5.44 9.76 8.75
C GLY A 351 -6.61 8.78 8.78
N LEU A 352 -6.50 7.72 7.99
CA LEU A 352 -7.41 6.58 7.93
C LEU A 352 -6.63 5.26 8.04
N LEU A 353 -7.01 4.42 9.00
CA LEU A 353 -6.45 3.10 9.22
C LEU A 353 -7.54 2.04 9.00
N VAL A 354 -7.29 1.08 8.11
CA VAL A 354 -8.16 -0.08 7.88
C VAL A 354 -7.36 -1.34 8.19
N GLN A 355 -7.88 -2.17 9.09
CA GLN A 355 -7.26 -3.42 9.54
C GLN A 355 -8.20 -4.59 9.26
N ILE A 356 -7.70 -5.61 8.58
CA ILE A 356 -8.45 -6.78 8.15
C ILE A 356 -7.68 -8.00 8.65
N GLN A 357 -8.33 -8.82 9.44
CA GLN A 357 -7.75 -9.95 10.14
C GLN A 357 -8.59 -11.21 9.90
N ASP A 358 -7.96 -12.37 10.04
CA ASP A 358 -8.58 -13.70 9.89
C ASP A 358 -9.33 -13.84 8.55
N GLY A 359 -10.47 -14.52 8.48
CA GLY A 359 -11.25 -14.70 7.24
C GLY A 359 -12.01 -13.46 6.74
N ALA A 360 -11.77 -12.28 7.32
CA ALA A 360 -12.62 -11.11 7.07
C ALA A 360 -12.47 -10.61 5.62
N THR A 361 -13.60 -10.26 5.01
CA THR A 361 -13.64 -9.62 3.71
C THR A 361 -13.97 -8.14 3.86
N PHE A 362 -13.11 -7.29 3.31
CA PHE A 362 -13.33 -5.84 3.21
C PHE A 362 -13.36 -5.40 1.76
N ARG A 363 -14.41 -4.68 1.37
CA ARG A 363 -14.56 -4.12 0.04
C ARG A 363 -14.79 -2.63 0.13
N LEU A 364 -13.85 -1.89 -0.45
CA LEU A 364 -14.00 -0.50 -0.83
C LEU A 364 -14.12 -0.48 -2.36
N ALA A 365 -15.22 -1.01 -2.89
CA ALA A 365 -15.56 -0.97 -4.32
C ALA A 365 -17.06 -0.70 -4.45
N GLY A 366 -17.49 -0.08 -5.56
CA GLY A 366 -18.90 0.26 -5.79
C GLY A 366 -19.81 -0.92 -5.47
N SER A 367 -20.88 -0.68 -4.71
CA SER A 367 -21.73 -1.75 -4.19
C SER A 367 -22.17 -2.72 -5.31
N ASN A 368 -22.28 -4.02 -5.01
CA ASN A 368 -22.90 -5.02 -5.89
C ASN A 368 -24.41 -4.76 -6.13
N VAL A 369 -24.92 -3.58 -5.77
CA VAL A 369 -26.28 -3.17 -6.09
C VAL A 369 -26.38 -3.05 -7.59
N ILE A 370 -27.31 -3.81 -8.14
CA ILE A 370 -27.73 -3.85 -9.54
C ILE A 370 -28.32 -2.47 -9.90
N ASP A 371 -27.48 -1.44 -9.96
CA ASP A 371 -27.80 -0.17 -10.60
C ASP A 371 -26.83 -0.03 -11.78
N PRO A 372 -27.32 -0.06 -13.03
CA PRO A 372 -26.47 -0.06 -14.22
C PRO A 372 -25.78 1.29 -14.50
N ASP A 373 -25.67 2.17 -13.51
CA ASP A 373 -24.94 3.42 -13.66
C ASP A 373 -23.44 3.17 -13.41
N PRO A 374 -22.54 3.36 -14.39
CA PRO A 374 -21.09 3.18 -14.24
C PRO A 374 -20.41 4.19 -13.28
N LEU A 375 -21.17 4.76 -12.34
CA LEU A 375 -20.81 5.81 -11.38
C LEU A 375 -20.66 5.31 -9.93
N THR A 376 -20.75 4.00 -9.71
CA THR A 376 -20.55 3.34 -8.41
C THR A 376 -19.05 3.13 -8.17
N ARG A 377 -18.37 4.14 -7.61
CA ARG A 377 -17.01 4.01 -7.08
C ARG A 377 -16.94 4.54 -5.65
N SER A 378 -16.10 3.91 -4.85
CA SER A 378 -16.17 3.82 -3.38
C SER A 378 -15.16 4.68 -2.62
N PHE A 379 -14.26 5.42 -3.30
CA PHE A 379 -13.33 6.34 -2.61
C PHE A 379 -12.88 7.51 -3.50
N PHE A 380 -13.51 8.69 -3.41
CA PHE A 380 -13.15 9.86 -4.22
C PHE A 380 -13.40 11.19 -3.49
N ASN A 381 -12.74 12.26 -3.94
CA ASN A 381 -12.85 13.61 -3.36
C ASN A 381 -12.59 13.68 -1.84
N ASN A 382 -11.66 12.86 -1.34
CA ASN A 382 -11.24 12.89 0.06
C ASN A 382 -9.97 13.74 0.24
N VAL A 383 -9.86 14.45 1.36
CA VAL A 383 -8.66 15.19 1.77
C VAL A 383 -8.04 14.53 3.00
N VAL A 384 -6.77 14.14 2.92
CA VAL A 384 -6.03 13.50 4.02
C VAL A 384 -4.67 14.16 4.15
N THR A 385 -4.47 14.98 5.18
CA THR A 385 -3.29 15.86 5.22
C THR A 385 -2.64 16.07 6.59
N GLY A 386 -1.33 16.30 6.61
CA GLY A 386 -0.62 16.74 7.82
C GLY A 386 -0.55 15.71 8.96
N ASN A 387 -0.82 14.43 8.69
CA ASN A 387 -0.71 13.38 9.69
C ASN A 387 0.77 13.05 9.98
N GLN A 388 1.10 12.70 11.23
CA GLN A 388 2.48 12.45 11.66
C GLN A 388 2.96 11.01 11.36
N SER A 389 2.06 10.17 10.86
CA SER A 389 2.32 8.87 10.24
C SER A 389 1.62 8.87 8.87
N VAL A 390 1.22 7.69 8.38
CA VAL A 390 0.63 7.48 7.06
C VAL A 390 -0.69 8.25 6.88
N GLY A 391 -0.92 8.81 5.69
CA GLY A 391 -2.23 9.37 5.35
C GLY A 391 -3.34 8.32 5.37
N VAL A 392 -3.25 7.33 4.48
CA VAL A 392 -4.19 6.19 4.41
C VAL A 392 -3.43 4.88 4.48
N ARG A 393 -3.79 4.01 5.42
CA ARG A 393 -3.10 2.74 5.67
C ARG A 393 -4.08 1.56 5.68
N PHE A 394 -3.85 0.59 4.81
CA PHE A 394 -4.55 -0.69 4.77
C PHE A 394 -3.62 -1.79 5.26
N VAL A 395 -4.08 -2.60 6.21
CA VAL A 395 -3.33 -3.73 6.75
C VAL A 395 -4.21 -4.97 6.73
N ALA A 396 -3.90 -5.92 5.85
CA ALA A 396 -4.50 -7.24 5.83
C ALA A 396 -3.48 -8.24 6.40
N SER A 397 -3.81 -8.89 7.51
CA SER A 397 -2.90 -9.82 8.16
C SER A 397 -3.64 -10.89 8.94
N GLU A 398 -3.29 -12.15 8.68
CA GLU A 398 -3.61 -13.24 9.59
C GLU A 398 -2.61 -13.24 10.77
N PRO A 399 -3.03 -13.53 12.01
CA PRO A 399 -2.10 -13.84 13.09
C PRO A 399 -1.24 -15.03 12.64
N ASN A 400 0.09 -14.88 12.67
CA ASN A 400 1.00 -16.00 12.37
C ASN A 400 0.68 -17.19 13.31
N ASP A 401 -0.12 -18.15 12.86
CA ASP A 401 -0.18 -19.47 13.48
C ASP A 401 0.85 -20.36 12.76
N PRO A 402 2.06 -20.52 13.33
CA PRO A 402 3.11 -21.35 12.73
C PRO A 402 2.72 -22.83 12.66
N ASP A 403 1.65 -23.26 13.33
CA ASP A 403 1.18 -24.65 13.37
C ASP A 403 0.05 -24.94 12.35
N LEU A 404 -0.56 -23.91 11.72
CA LEU A 404 -1.49 -24.07 10.60
C LEU A 404 -0.72 -24.33 9.28
N ILE A 405 -0.20 -25.55 9.15
CA ILE A 405 0.38 -26.07 7.89
C ILE A 405 -0.70 -26.27 6.82
N ASN A 406 -1.97 -26.29 7.21
CA ASN A 406 -3.09 -26.15 6.29
C ASN A 406 -3.55 -24.72 6.39
N ALA A 407 -3.43 -23.96 5.30
CA ALA A 407 -4.23 -22.76 5.12
C ALA A 407 -5.68 -23.15 5.39
N ASP A 408 -6.29 -22.55 6.41
CA ASP A 408 -7.72 -22.38 6.38
C ASP A 408 -7.98 -21.70 5.02
N GLY A 409 -8.86 -22.26 4.19
CA GLY A 409 -8.87 -21.96 2.75
C GLY A 409 -9.21 -20.52 2.37
N PHE A 410 -9.28 -19.60 3.34
CA PHE A 410 -9.82 -18.25 3.26
C PHE A 410 -9.11 -17.30 4.25
N GLY A 411 -7.88 -16.87 3.94
CA GLY A 411 -7.25 -15.73 4.61
C GLY A 411 -7.96 -14.40 4.36
N PRO A 412 -7.50 -13.30 4.98
CA PRO A 412 -8.15 -12.00 4.87
C PRO A 412 -8.27 -11.57 3.41
N ARG A 413 -9.45 -11.10 3.00
CA ARG A 413 -9.70 -10.67 1.61
C ARG A 413 -9.98 -9.18 1.50
N TYR A 414 -9.30 -8.49 0.59
CA TYR A 414 -9.59 -7.09 0.30
C TYR A 414 -9.78 -6.77 -1.18
N VAL A 415 -10.72 -5.88 -1.47
CA VAL A 415 -10.88 -5.27 -2.80
C VAL A 415 -10.96 -3.75 -2.61
N LEU A 416 -9.99 -3.04 -3.17
CA LEU A 416 -9.81 -1.61 -2.93
C LEU A 416 -9.76 -0.87 -4.27
N GLU A 417 -10.76 -0.03 -4.52
CA GLU A 417 -10.86 0.82 -5.70
C GLU A 417 -10.84 2.30 -5.28
N LEU A 418 -9.78 3.02 -5.64
CA LEU A 418 -9.59 4.42 -5.28
C LEU A 418 -9.62 5.34 -6.49
N GLY A 419 -10.39 6.41 -6.35
CA GLY A 419 -10.53 7.47 -7.33
C GLY A 419 -11.60 7.18 -8.38
N ASP A 420 -12.07 8.26 -9.00
CA ASP A 420 -13.01 8.23 -10.11
C ASP A 420 -12.47 9.13 -11.22
N ILE A 421 -12.42 8.59 -12.45
CA ILE A 421 -11.97 9.30 -13.65
C ILE A 421 -12.80 10.55 -13.97
N LEU A 422 -14.05 10.62 -13.50
CA LEU A 422 -14.96 11.71 -13.77
C LEU A 422 -15.06 12.73 -12.63
N ARG A 423 -14.37 12.51 -11.50
CA ARG A 423 -14.49 13.34 -10.29
C ARG A 423 -13.13 13.85 -9.82
N ASN A 424 -13.15 14.72 -8.81
CA ASN A 424 -11.94 15.26 -8.22
C ASN A 424 -11.07 14.13 -7.64
N PRO A 425 -9.73 14.21 -7.83
CA PRO A 425 -8.82 13.24 -7.25
C PRO A 425 -8.85 13.29 -5.73
N ASN A 426 -8.57 12.16 -5.08
CA ASN A 426 -8.24 12.16 -3.66
C ASN A 426 -6.95 12.97 -3.43
N ARG A 427 -6.88 13.75 -2.35
CA ARG A 427 -5.70 14.57 -2.01
C ARG A 427 -5.10 14.05 -0.72
N ILE A 428 -4.09 13.20 -0.83
CA ILE A 428 -3.40 12.58 0.31
C ILE A 428 -2.00 13.17 0.36
N MET A 429 -1.79 14.22 1.14
CA MET A 429 -0.61 15.08 1.01
C MET A 429 -0.06 15.56 2.36
N GLY A 430 1.24 15.85 2.45
CA GLY A 430 1.81 16.46 3.65
C GLY A 430 1.85 15.52 4.86
N ASN A 431 1.66 14.22 4.65
CA ASN A 431 1.80 13.21 5.70
C ASN A 431 3.28 12.88 5.93
N ARG A 432 3.62 12.35 7.10
CA ARG A 432 4.96 11.79 7.37
C ARG A 432 4.92 10.28 7.10
N ASP A 433 6.02 9.71 6.65
CA ASP A 433 6.19 8.32 6.23
C ASP A 433 5.59 7.87 4.92
N ALA A 434 4.28 7.99 4.72
CA ALA A 434 3.70 7.68 3.43
C ALA A 434 2.41 8.45 3.21
N ALA A 435 2.12 8.78 1.95
CA ALA A 435 0.79 9.28 1.64
C ALA A 435 -0.18 8.11 1.79
N MET A 436 0.15 6.98 1.17
CA MET A 436 -0.65 5.77 1.21
C MET A 436 0.21 4.52 1.42
N SER A 437 -0.28 3.58 2.24
CA SER A 437 0.34 2.27 2.46
C SER A 437 -0.68 1.14 2.38
N VAL A 438 -0.33 0.05 1.69
CA VAL A 438 -1.09 -1.21 1.63
C VAL A 438 -0.16 -2.34 2.04
N GLU A 439 -0.48 -3.00 3.16
CA GLU A 439 0.29 -4.10 3.73
C GLU A 439 -0.53 -5.40 3.69
N GLY A 440 0.02 -6.46 3.09
CA GLY A 440 -0.52 -7.82 3.13
C GLY A 440 0.47 -8.77 3.80
N LYS A 441 0.02 -9.54 4.80
CA LYS A 441 0.82 -10.53 5.54
C LYS A 441 0.04 -11.83 5.73
N GLY A 442 0.71 -12.88 6.20
CA GLY A 442 0.06 -14.18 6.41
C GLY A 442 -0.37 -14.77 5.07
N ASP A 443 -1.61 -15.22 4.95
CA ASP A 443 -2.24 -15.78 3.75
C ASP A 443 -3.23 -14.81 3.06
N SER A 444 -3.20 -13.52 3.42
CA SER A 444 -4.12 -12.52 2.88
C SER A 444 -4.12 -12.44 1.35
N THR A 445 -5.30 -12.19 0.78
CA THR A 445 -5.50 -12.07 -0.67
C THR A 445 -6.19 -10.75 -0.99
N GLY A 446 -5.85 -10.11 -2.11
CA GLY A 446 -6.62 -8.94 -2.52
C GLY A 446 -6.27 -8.36 -3.87
N SER A 447 -7.06 -7.35 -4.24
CA SER A 447 -6.83 -6.52 -5.41
C SER A 447 -6.86 -5.04 -5.03
N PHE A 448 -6.01 -4.27 -5.70
CA PHE A 448 -5.81 -2.85 -5.41
C PHE A 448 -5.74 -2.06 -6.72
N THR A 449 -6.67 -1.12 -6.91
CA THR A 449 -6.73 -0.25 -8.07
C THR A 449 -6.78 1.22 -7.67
N ILE A 450 -5.87 2.05 -8.19
CA ILE A 450 -5.91 3.52 -8.09
C ILE A 450 -6.09 4.10 -9.48
N VAL A 451 -7.08 4.99 -9.62
CA VAL A 451 -7.40 5.63 -10.90
C VAL A 451 -7.23 7.15 -10.87
N SER A 452 -7.39 7.78 -9.70
CA SER A 452 -7.29 9.25 -9.57
C SER A 452 -6.99 9.68 -8.13
N SER A 453 -5.74 10.11 -7.90
CA SER A 453 -5.24 10.59 -6.60
C SER A 453 -4.06 11.56 -6.79
N ILE A 454 -3.81 12.38 -5.77
CA ILE A 454 -2.58 13.15 -5.58
C ILE A 454 -1.94 12.62 -4.30
N LEU A 455 -0.74 12.07 -4.41
CA LEU A 455 -0.03 11.38 -3.34
C LEU A 455 1.30 12.08 -3.02
N ASN A 456 1.43 12.57 -1.79
CA ASN A 456 2.60 13.30 -1.33
C ASN A 456 2.91 13.03 0.16
N ALA A 457 4.15 12.64 0.44
CA ALA A 457 4.71 12.40 1.76
C ALA A 457 6.00 13.19 1.98
N THR A 458 5.98 14.14 2.91
CA THR A 458 7.01 15.20 2.97
C THR A 458 8.26 14.84 3.76
N ALA A 459 8.24 13.73 4.51
CA ALA A 459 9.35 13.30 5.36
C ALA A 459 9.21 11.83 5.74
N ASN A 460 10.30 11.22 6.20
CA ASN A 460 10.28 9.90 6.83
C ASN A 460 9.55 10.00 8.18
N GLY A 461 8.65 9.06 8.43
CA GLY A 461 7.88 8.99 9.65
C GLY A 461 8.41 7.95 10.64
N PRO A 462 7.59 7.54 11.62
CA PRO A 462 7.99 6.62 12.67
C PRO A 462 7.97 5.12 12.28
N ILE A 463 7.30 4.74 11.20
CA ILE A 463 7.15 3.37 10.69
C ILE A 463 8.34 3.04 9.77
N ALA A 464 9.16 2.09 10.21
CA ALA A 464 10.28 1.62 9.43
C ALA A 464 9.83 1.03 8.08
N GLY A 465 10.49 1.43 7.00
CA GLY A 465 10.29 0.86 5.66
C GLY A 465 9.37 1.66 4.74
N LEU A 466 8.60 2.63 5.26
CA LEU A 466 7.76 3.52 4.44
C LEU A 466 8.50 4.77 3.95
N ASN A 467 9.54 5.21 4.67
CA ASN A 467 10.59 6.12 4.20
C ASN A 467 10.14 7.40 3.46
N GLY A 468 8.96 7.93 3.75
CA GLY A 468 8.42 9.10 3.05
C GLY A 468 7.91 8.79 1.64
N ASP A 469 7.41 7.59 1.35
CA ASP A 469 6.94 7.17 0.03
C ASP A 469 5.57 7.76 -0.35
N GLY A 470 5.31 7.97 -1.64
CA GLY A 470 3.97 8.38 -2.11
C GLY A 470 2.96 7.25 -1.92
N LEU A 471 3.19 6.12 -2.59
CA LEU A 471 2.45 4.88 -2.42
C LEU A 471 3.41 3.75 -2.06
N ASN A 472 3.16 3.10 -0.93
CA ASN A 472 3.90 1.91 -0.51
C ASN A 472 2.97 0.68 -0.54
N VAL A 473 3.40 -0.38 -1.23
CA VAL A 473 2.72 -1.68 -1.25
C VAL A 473 3.71 -2.72 -0.72
N HIS A 474 3.38 -3.38 0.38
CA HIS A 474 4.26 -4.33 1.04
C HIS A 474 3.55 -5.66 1.29
N ILE A 475 3.99 -6.71 0.60
CA ILE A 475 3.43 -8.06 0.68
C ILE A 475 4.48 -9.00 1.28
N THR A 476 4.17 -9.65 2.40
CA THR A 476 5.06 -10.62 3.06
C THR A 476 4.44 -12.00 3.24
N ASP A 477 5.31 -12.99 3.43
CA ASP A 477 4.95 -14.38 3.77
C ASP A 477 4.18 -15.13 2.68
N PHE A 478 2.92 -15.50 2.92
CA PHE A 478 2.04 -16.20 1.97
C PHE A 478 1.02 -15.27 1.31
N ALA A 479 1.08 -13.97 1.58
CA ALA A 479 0.08 -13.03 1.10
C ALA A 479 0.19 -12.87 -0.41
N SER A 480 -0.96 -12.70 -1.07
CA SER A 480 -1.05 -12.54 -2.51
C SER A 480 -1.81 -11.28 -2.90
N LEU A 481 -1.29 -10.59 -3.90
CA LEU A 481 -1.94 -9.48 -4.57
C LEU A 481 -2.33 -9.97 -5.96
N GLU A 482 -3.60 -10.31 -6.13
CA GLU A 482 -4.15 -10.84 -7.38
C GLU A 482 -4.01 -9.80 -8.50
N GLU A 483 -4.21 -8.52 -8.17
CA GLU A 483 -4.08 -7.42 -9.11
C GLU A 483 -3.64 -6.14 -8.39
N PHE A 484 -2.62 -5.49 -8.96
CA PHE A 484 -2.21 -4.14 -8.61
C PHE A 484 -2.27 -3.27 -9.86
N THR A 485 -3.17 -2.28 -9.88
CA THR A 485 -3.34 -1.39 -11.03
C THR A 485 -3.30 0.07 -10.58
N VAL A 486 -2.47 0.85 -11.25
CA VAL A 486 -2.34 2.30 -11.08
C VAL A 486 -2.51 2.92 -12.47
N ASP A 487 -3.59 3.65 -12.72
CA ASP A 487 -3.90 4.17 -14.05
C ASP A 487 -4.53 5.57 -14.02
N GLY A 488 -3.76 6.60 -14.40
CA GLY A 488 -4.20 8.00 -14.43
C GLY A 488 -4.94 8.48 -15.69
N ALA A 489 -5.48 7.59 -16.54
CA ALA A 489 -5.93 7.86 -17.92
C ALA A 489 -6.83 9.10 -18.18
N VAL A 490 -7.49 9.68 -17.17
CA VAL A 490 -8.47 10.78 -17.36
C VAL A 490 -8.33 11.92 -16.34
N ALA A 491 -7.95 11.61 -15.10
CA ALA A 491 -7.69 12.58 -14.04
C ALA A 491 -6.28 12.33 -13.53
N GLY A 492 -5.38 13.30 -13.74
CA GLY A 492 -3.95 13.11 -13.54
C GLY A 492 -3.64 12.54 -12.16
N LEU A 493 -3.14 11.29 -12.14
CA LEU A 493 -2.50 10.72 -10.97
C LEU A 493 -1.12 11.35 -10.83
N ASP A 494 -0.93 12.07 -9.73
CA ASP A 494 0.30 12.81 -9.43
C ASP A 494 0.92 12.27 -8.13
N VAL A 495 2.13 11.73 -8.23
CA VAL A 495 2.89 11.18 -7.11
C VAL A 495 4.19 11.96 -7.01
N SER A 496 4.17 13.04 -6.24
CA SER A 496 5.24 14.04 -6.27
C SER A 496 5.66 14.58 -4.91
N GLU A 497 6.88 15.11 -4.88
CA GLU A 497 7.52 15.73 -3.72
C GLU A 497 7.63 14.78 -2.51
N ASN A 498 7.83 13.49 -2.77
CA ASN A 498 7.98 12.49 -1.73
C ASN A 498 9.42 12.45 -1.20
N ALA A 499 9.62 12.33 0.11
CA ALA A 499 10.96 12.18 0.70
C ALA A 499 11.61 10.82 0.35
N GLY A 500 10.79 9.80 0.12
CA GLY A 500 11.17 8.47 -0.35
C GLY A 500 11.02 8.32 -1.86
N SER A 501 10.44 7.20 -2.29
CA SER A 501 10.10 6.95 -3.69
C SER A 501 8.66 7.36 -4.00
N GLY A 502 8.34 7.53 -5.28
CA GLY A 502 6.96 7.79 -5.70
C GLY A 502 6.07 6.58 -5.42
N ILE A 503 6.30 5.48 -6.14
CA ILE A 503 5.60 4.20 -5.95
C ILE A 503 6.62 3.14 -5.54
N VAL A 504 6.33 2.43 -4.45
CA VAL A 504 7.13 1.30 -3.94
C VAL A 504 6.27 0.05 -3.89
N THR A 505 6.78 -1.04 -4.44
CA THR A 505 6.20 -2.37 -4.28
C THR A 505 7.26 -3.33 -3.77
N GLN A 506 7.08 -3.83 -2.56
CA GLN A 506 7.98 -4.78 -1.91
C GLN A 506 7.27 -6.12 -1.71
N VAL A 507 7.87 -7.18 -2.24
CA VAL A 507 7.40 -8.55 -2.07
C VAL A 507 8.50 -9.36 -1.41
N SER A 508 8.25 -9.85 -0.20
CA SER A 508 9.20 -10.68 0.55
C SER A 508 8.57 -11.99 0.95
N ARG A 509 8.98 -13.11 0.32
CA ARG A 509 8.36 -14.42 0.55
C ARG A 509 9.18 -15.30 1.46
N SER A 510 8.50 -15.92 2.43
CA SER A 510 9.05 -16.97 3.32
C SER A 510 8.45 -18.36 3.02
N GLY A 511 7.50 -18.46 2.07
CA GLY A 511 6.77 -19.69 1.76
C GLY A 511 6.21 -19.78 0.32
N ARG A 512 5.48 -20.86 0.02
CA ARG A 512 5.10 -21.27 -1.36
C ARG A 512 3.91 -20.52 -1.98
N LEU A 513 3.10 -19.80 -1.19
CA LEU A 513 1.75 -19.34 -1.60
C LEU A 513 1.58 -17.83 -1.83
N GLY A 514 2.57 -16.99 -1.53
CA GLY A 514 2.45 -15.55 -1.83
C GLY A 514 2.76 -15.23 -3.29
N THR A 515 1.92 -14.46 -3.99
CA THR A 515 2.14 -14.05 -5.40
C THR A 515 1.61 -12.64 -5.67
N ILE A 516 2.36 -11.80 -6.42
CA ILE A 516 1.75 -10.69 -7.16
C ILE A 516 1.48 -11.23 -8.55
N THR A 517 0.22 -11.44 -8.90
CA THR A 517 -0.09 -12.02 -10.23
C THR A 517 0.18 -10.98 -11.33
N ARG A 518 -0.13 -9.70 -11.08
CA ARG A 518 0.10 -8.62 -12.05
C ARG A 518 0.24 -7.27 -11.36
N ALA A 519 1.24 -6.49 -11.77
CA ALA A 519 1.39 -5.08 -11.42
C ALA A 519 1.35 -4.22 -12.70
N THR A 520 0.44 -3.26 -12.78
CA THR A 520 0.25 -2.41 -13.95
C THR A 520 0.29 -0.94 -13.52
N ILE A 521 1.20 -0.13 -14.06
CA ILE A 521 1.33 1.30 -13.77
C ILE A 521 1.31 2.09 -15.09
N LEU A 522 0.25 2.85 -15.34
CA LEU A 522 -0.05 3.56 -16.57
C LEU A 522 -0.39 5.02 -16.29
N ASN A 523 -0.18 5.89 -17.29
CA ASN A 523 -0.69 7.27 -17.29
C ASN A 523 -0.38 8.08 -16.02
N THR A 524 0.74 7.80 -15.35
CA THR A 524 1.09 8.40 -14.05
C THR A 524 2.16 9.48 -14.22
N THR A 525 2.01 10.59 -13.52
CA THR A 525 3.07 11.59 -13.35
C THR A 525 3.75 11.39 -12.00
N ILE A 526 5.07 11.18 -12.01
CA ILE A 526 5.87 10.96 -10.81
C ILE A 526 7.06 11.91 -10.86
N ASP A 527 7.08 12.87 -9.93
CA ASP A 527 8.00 14.02 -9.99
C ASP A 527 8.67 14.33 -8.65
N THR A 528 9.95 14.65 -8.66
CA THR A 528 10.65 15.27 -7.52
C THR A 528 10.62 14.39 -6.26
N ASN A 529 11.01 13.12 -6.39
CA ASN A 529 11.10 12.19 -5.24
C ASN A 529 12.54 12.04 -4.74
N GLY A 530 12.71 11.85 -3.43
CA GLY A 530 14.00 11.74 -2.74
C GLY A 530 14.77 10.46 -3.06
N LEU A 531 14.11 9.44 -3.62
CA LEU A 531 14.70 8.20 -4.11
C LEU A 531 14.30 7.92 -5.57
N HIS A 532 13.38 6.99 -5.81
CA HIS A 532 13.02 6.51 -7.14
C HIS A 532 11.64 7.03 -7.58
N GLY A 533 11.39 7.01 -8.88
CA GLY A 533 10.01 7.21 -9.37
C GLY A 533 9.15 5.98 -9.06
N ILE A 534 9.49 4.85 -9.66
CA ILE A 534 8.89 3.53 -9.40
C ILE A 534 9.98 2.60 -8.87
N ASP A 535 9.73 1.94 -7.75
CA ASP A 535 10.63 0.98 -7.12
C ASP A 535 9.93 -0.35 -6.84
N ILE A 536 10.32 -1.38 -7.58
CA ILE A 536 9.74 -2.73 -7.47
C ILE A 536 10.82 -3.66 -6.96
N GLN A 537 10.62 -4.20 -5.76
CA GLN A 537 11.56 -5.08 -5.10
C GLN A 537 10.92 -6.43 -4.81
N ARG A 538 11.57 -7.49 -5.25
CA ARG A 538 11.22 -8.87 -4.93
C ARG A 538 12.39 -9.54 -4.25
N ARG A 539 12.16 -10.10 -3.06
CA ARG A 539 13.16 -10.81 -2.25
C ARG A 539 12.60 -12.14 -1.78
N ASP A 540 12.97 -13.23 -2.46
CA ASP A 540 12.47 -14.56 -2.14
C ASP A 540 13.48 -15.33 -1.27
N ASN A 541 13.07 -15.68 -0.04
CA ASN A 541 13.94 -16.21 1.00
C ASN A 541 13.98 -17.73 1.14
N GLY A 542 13.32 -18.50 0.26
CA GLY A 542 13.28 -19.97 0.35
C GLY A 542 13.44 -20.72 -0.97
N ILE A 543 13.78 -22.01 -0.86
CA ILE A 543 14.05 -22.94 -1.97
C ILE A 543 12.72 -23.58 -2.38
N TYR A 544 12.13 -23.16 -3.50
CA TYR A 544 10.80 -23.65 -3.90
C TYR A 544 10.73 -24.16 -5.35
N ALA A 545 9.73 -25.01 -5.60
CA ALA A 545 9.40 -25.59 -6.90
C ALA A 545 8.34 -24.77 -7.63
N ASP A 546 8.44 -24.71 -8.96
CA ASP A 546 7.58 -24.07 -9.97
C ASP A 546 6.37 -23.29 -9.42
N ILE A 547 6.55 -21.96 -9.29
CA ILE A 547 5.41 -21.04 -9.26
C ILE A 547 4.97 -20.87 -10.71
N ALA A 548 3.95 -21.62 -11.12
CA ALA A 548 3.28 -21.41 -12.38
C ALA A 548 2.43 -20.13 -12.32
N ALA A 549 3.05 -18.95 -12.43
CA ALA A 549 2.33 -17.71 -12.64
C ALA A 549 3.22 -16.70 -13.36
N ASN A 550 2.73 -16.21 -14.50
CA ASN A 550 3.28 -15.06 -15.22
C ASN A 550 3.14 -13.82 -14.33
N HIS A 551 4.12 -13.53 -13.47
CA HIS A 551 4.17 -12.26 -12.76
C HIS A 551 4.57 -11.18 -13.78
N ALA A 552 3.57 -10.53 -14.36
CA ALA A 552 3.77 -9.45 -15.31
C ALA A 552 3.80 -8.12 -14.57
N VAL A 553 4.90 -7.39 -14.75
CA VAL A 553 5.05 -5.98 -14.36
C VAL A 553 4.99 -5.16 -15.63
N ILE A 554 3.93 -4.36 -15.76
CA ILE A 554 3.67 -3.51 -16.92
C ILE A 554 3.80 -2.06 -16.46
N ILE A 555 4.80 -1.34 -16.97
CA ILE A 555 5.04 0.08 -16.68
C ILE A 555 4.91 0.84 -18.00
N GLY A 556 3.75 1.49 -18.15
CA GLY A 556 3.32 2.13 -19.39
C GLY A 556 2.78 1.11 -20.40
N SER A 557 2.17 1.62 -21.46
CA SER A 557 1.73 0.84 -22.62
C SER A 557 1.55 1.79 -23.81
N HIS A 558 1.31 1.24 -25.00
CA HIS A 558 1.21 2.05 -26.22
C HIS A 558 0.18 3.19 -26.09
N GLY A 559 0.64 4.44 -26.13
CA GLY A 559 -0.16 5.65 -25.96
C GLY A 559 -0.51 6.03 -24.52
N ASN A 560 -0.09 5.22 -23.53
CA ASN A 560 -0.42 5.37 -22.10
C ASN A 560 0.83 5.32 -21.20
N GLY A 561 1.90 5.99 -21.61
CA GLY A 561 3.17 6.03 -20.89
C GLY A 561 3.16 6.88 -19.62
N ASN A 562 4.11 6.61 -18.73
CA ASN A 562 4.31 7.41 -17.52
C ASN A 562 5.29 8.56 -17.76
N THR A 563 5.18 9.63 -16.98
CA THR A 563 6.19 10.70 -16.92
C THR A 563 6.90 10.64 -15.57
N LEU A 564 8.19 10.30 -15.59
CA LEU A 564 9.04 10.06 -14.42
C LEU A 564 10.18 11.08 -14.42
N GLN A 565 10.14 12.08 -13.54
CA GLN A 565 11.10 13.18 -13.63
C GLN A 565 11.64 13.69 -12.30
N ASN A 566 12.85 14.25 -12.34
CA ASN A 566 13.53 14.90 -11.21
C ASN A 566 13.65 14.00 -9.95
N ASN A 567 13.72 12.68 -10.11
CA ASN A 567 13.92 11.76 -8.99
C ASN A 567 15.43 11.72 -8.66
N THR A 568 15.77 11.69 -7.38
CA THR A 568 17.18 11.76 -6.94
C THR A 568 18.00 10.56 -7.43
N ASN A 569 17.37 9.37 -7.52
CA ASN A 569 17.95 8.14 -8.04
C ASN A 569 17.32 7.76 -9.39
N ASN A 570 16.75 6.56 -9.50
CA ASN A 570 16.30 6.00 -10.78
C ASN A 570 14.85 6.42 -11.09
N GLY A 571 14.52 6.60 -12.38
CA GLY A 571 13.12 6.72 -12.79
C GLY A 571 12.35 5.44 -12.50
N ILE A 572 12.88 4.30 -12.96
CA ILE A 572 12.39 2.95 -12.65
C ILE A 572 13.53 2.15 -12.02
N ASN A 573 13.27 1.53 -10.87
CA ASN A 573 14.16 0.64 -10.18
C ASN A 573 13.48 -0.72 -10.00
N VAL A 574 14.10 -1.78 -10.50
CA VAL A 574 13.60 -3.14 -10.35
C VAL A 574 14.68 -4.00 -9.73
N ILE A 575 14.39 -4.56 -8.56
CA ILE A 575 15.27 -5.44 -7.81
C ILE A 575 14.62 -6.82 -7.73
N ASN A 576 15.34 -7.85 -8.17
CA ASN A 576 14.94 -9.25 -8.04
C ASN A 576 16.08 -10.01 -7.37
N GLU A 577 15.88 -10.41 -6.11
CA GLU A 577 16.87 -11.13 -5.30
C GLU A 577 16.28 -12.49 -4.91
N ASN A 578 16.83 -13.58 -5.45
CA ASN A 578 16.32 -14.92 -5.20
C ASN A 578 17.41 -15.81 -4.60
N LYS A 579 17.12 -16.50 -3.50
CA LYS A 579 18.03 -17.53 -2.97
C LYS A 579 18.29 -18.67 -3.98
N PRO A 580 19.37 -19.47 -3.79
CA PRO A 580 19.63 -20.68 -4.59
C PRO A 580 18.40 -21.59 -4.73
N GLY A 581 17.93 -21.89 -5.96
CA GLY A 581 16.66 -22.59 -6.21
C GLY A 581 16.26 -22.69 -7.69
N GLN A 582 15.00 -23.03 -7.98
CA GLN A 582 14.49 -22.98 -9.36
C GLN A 582 14.40 -21.52 -9.83
N PRO A 583 14.67 -21.23 -11.11
CA PRO A 583 14.60 -19.87 -11.61
C PRO A 583 13.18 -19.33 -11.57
N ILE A 584 13.02 -18.08 -11.13
CA ILE A 584 11.71 -17.41 -11.15
C ILE A 584 11.76 -16.22 -12.09
N VAL A 585 11.01 -16.35 -13.17
CA VAL A 585 10.89 -15.33 -14.21
C VAL A 585 10.09 -14.14 -13.69
N PHE A 586 10.64 -12.95 -13.90
CA PHE A 586 10.01 -11.67 -13.68
C PHE A 586 9.78 -11.03 -15.05
N ASP A 587 8.54 -11.05 -15.51
CA ASP A 587 8.17 -10.61 -16.84
C ASP A 587 7.90 -9.11 -16.83
N LEU A 588 8.72 -8.35 -17.54
CA LEU A 588 8.77 -6.89 -17.52
C LEU A 588 8.39 -6.33 -18.88
N ASP A 589 7.35 -5.49 -18.91
CA ASP A 589 6.99 -4.66 -20.07
C ASP A 589 7.12 -3.19 -19.66
N ILE A 590 8.14 -2.50 -20.17
CA ILE A 590 8.40 -1.08 -19.90
C ILE A 590 8.25 -0.32 -21.20
N THR A 591 7.08 0.32 -21.40
CA THR A 591 6.71 0.86 -22.72
C THR A 591 6.24 2.31 -22.67
N ASP A 592 6.68 3.12 -23.63
CA ASP A 592 6.22 4.51 -23.87
C ASP A 592 6.49 5.51 -22.71
N ASN A 593 7.41 5.21 -21.79
CA ASN A 593 7.68 6.10 -20.66
C ASN A 593 8.59 7.28 -21.04
N ARG A 594 8.37 8.42 -20.38
CA ARG A 594 9.24 9.60 -20.43
C ARG A 594 10.00 9.73 -19.13
N LEU A 595 11.30 9.52 -19.20
CA LEU A 595 12.22 9.63 -18.07
C LEU A 595 13.05 10.90 -18.27
N ASN A 596 12.99 11.85 -17.32
CA ASN A 596 13.66 13.17 -17.40
C ASN A 596 14.44 13.48 -16.11
N ASN A 597 15.70 13.90 -16.17
CA ASN A 597 16.49 14.33 -15.00
C ASN A 597 16.48 13.33 -13.81
N ASN A 598 16.72 12.05 -14.06
CA ASN A 598 16.89 11.02 -13.03
C ASN A 598 18.37 10.59 -13.02
N LEU A 599 18.93 10.11 -11.89
CA LEU A 599 20.27 9.52 -11.88
C LEU A 599 20.40 8.40 -12.91
N ASN A 600 19.45 7.47 -12.96
CA ASN A 600 19.32 6.52 -14.07
C ASN A 600 17.90 6.54 -14.62
N GLY A 601 17.72 6.22 -15.90
CA GLY A 601 16.39 6.00 -16.46
C GLY A 601 15.75 4.75 -15.86
N VAL A 602 16.24 3.60 -16.29
CA VAL A 602 15.84 2.29 -15.77
C VAL A 602 17.04 1.59 -15.15
N ARG A 603 16.86 1.03 -13.95
CA ARG A 603 17.83 0.14 -13.31
C ARG A 603 17.20 -1.22 -13.06
N LEU A 604 17.77 -2.29 -13.63
CA LEU A 604 17.45 -3.67 -13.32
C LEU A 604 18.59 -4.27 -12.50
N ASN A 605 18.29 -4.81 -11.32
CA ASN A 605 19.27 -5.42 -10.42
C ASN A 605 18.82 -6.85 -10.08
N GLY A 606 19.55 -7.85 -10.57
CA GLY A 606 19.26 -9.26 -10.33
C GLY A 606 20.37 -9.93 -9.53
N SER A 607 20.02 -10.70 -8.51
CA SER A 607 20.98 -11.55 -7.79
C SER A 607 20.44 -12.94 -7.47
N GLY A 608 21.34 -13.91 -7.34
CA GLY A 608 20.99 -15.31 -7.12
C GLY A 608 20.22 -15.87 -8.32
N ASN A 609 19.10 -16.58 -8.19
CA ASN A 609 18.37 -17.13 -9.34
C ASN A 609 17.31 -16.18 -9.94
N ALA A 610 17.58 -14.88 -9.91
CA ALA A 610 16.70 -13.87 -10.49
C ALA A 610 16.68 -13.98 -12.02
N GLN A 611 15.50 -13.94 -12.65
CA GLN A 611 15.39 -13.90 -14.11
C GLN A 611 14.49 -12.75 -14.54
N PHE A 612 14.96 -11.97 -15.49
CA PHE A 612 14.17 -10.92 -16.14
C PHE A 612 13.82 -11.35 -17.56
N SER A 613 12.55 -11.36 -17.92
CA SER A 613 12.09 -11.51 -19.32
C SER A 613 11.25 -10.32 -19.73
N GLY A 614 10.97 -10.20 -21.03
CA GLY A 614 10.02 -9.21 -21.55
C GLY A 614 10.68 -8.18 -22.46
N ASN A 615 10.14 -6.96 -22.46
CA ASN A 615 10.45 -5.89 -23.41
C ASN A 615 10.57 -4.52 -22.74
N MET A 616 11.46 -3.69 -23.29
CA MET A 616 11.56 -2.27 -23.02
C MET A 616 11.41 -1.53 -24.34
N SER A 617 10.26 -0.92 -24.59
CA SER A 617 9.93 -0.36 -25.91
C SER A 617 9.58 1.12 -25.89
N ASP A 618 10.04 1.85 -26.91
CA ASP A 618 9.56 3.20 -27.22
C ASP A 618 9.71 4.25 -26.08
N ASN A 619 10.64 4.02 -25.15
CA ASN A 619 10.87 4.94 -24.02
C ASN A 619 11.75 6.12 -24.43
N GLN A 620 11.51 7.29 -23.82
CA GLN A 620 12.28 8.51 -24.01
C GLN A 620 13.08 8.84 -22.75
N PHE A 621 14.39 8.93 -22.88
CA PHE A 621 15.30 9.30 -21.80
C PHE A 621 15.97 10.64 -22.17
N ASN A 622 15.63 11.73 -21.49
CA ASN A 622 16.18 13.07 -21.80
C ASN A 622 16.92 13.76 -20.62
N ILE A 623 18.10 14.34 -20.89
CA ILE A 623 18.89 15.25 -20.04
C ILE A 623 19.48 14.65 -18.72
N GLN A 624 20.79 14.89 -18.52
CA GLN A 624 21.56 14.82 -17.25
C GLN A 624 21.32 13.58 -16.39
N ARG A 625 21.69 12.39 -16.90
CA ARG A 625 21.71 11.14 -16.12
C ARG A 625 23.13 10.68 -15.86
N GLN A 626 23.34 9.71 -14.99
CA GLN A 626 24.48 8.82 -15.07
C GLN A 626 24.28 7.85 -16.24
N ASP A 627 23.27 6.98 -16.19
CA ASP A 627 22.97 6.05 -17.29
C ASP A 627 21.53 6.16 -17.82
N GLY A 628 21.31 5.80 -19.09
CA GLY A 628 19.96 5.63 -19.64
C GLY A 628 19.31 4.37 -19.09
N VAL A 629 19.91 3.22 -19.38
CA VAL A 629 19.53 1.90 -18.87
C VAL A 629 20.73 1.26 -18.20
N GLN A 630 20.57 0.85 -16.94
CA GLN A 630 21.57 0.11 -16.17
C GLN A 630 21.05 -1.28 -15.81
N ILE A 631 21.82 -2.31 -16.12
CA ILE A 631 21.52 -3.70 -15.81
C ILE A 631 22.70 -4.27 -15.04
N VAL A 632 22.44 -4.71 -13.82
CA VAL A 632 23.41 -5.35 -12.94
C VAL A 632 22.91 -6.75 -12.62
N LEU A 633 23.69 -7.78 -12.97
CA LEU A 633 23.34 -9.18 -12.73
C LEU A 633 24.48 -9.87 -11.98
N GLU A 634 24.16 -10.45 -10.84
CA GLU A 634 25.12 -11.12 -9.96
C GLU A 634 24.75 -12.60 -9.73
N ASN A 635 25.75 -13.44 -9.49
CA ASN A 635 25.57 -14.87 -9.21
C ASN A 635 24.89 -15.65 -10.35
N ASP A 636 23.73 -16.25 -10.10
CA ASP A 636 23.00 -17.07 -11.08
C ASP A 636 21.93 -16.28 -11.86
N ALA A 637 21.98 -14.94 -11.81
CA ALA A 637 20.93 -14.09 -12.35
C ALA A 637 20.95 -14.09 -13.89
N ALA A 638 19.79 -13.85 -14.51
CA ALA A 638 19.65 -13.96 -15.96
C ALA A 638 18.75 -12.88 -16.57
N LEU A 639 18.99 -12.62 -17.85
CA LEU A 639 18.20 -11.73 -18.68
C LEU A 639 17.83 -12.44 -19.99
N GLY A 640 16.53 -12.61 -20.21
CA GLY A 640 15.92 -13.49 -21.22
C GLY A 640 15.27 -14.72 -20.59
N ASN A 641 14.58 -15.56 -21.39
CA ASN A 641 13.88 -16.76 -20.88
C ASN A 641 14.61 -18.06 -21.27
N PRO A 642 15.09 -18.89 -20.31
CA PRO A 642 15.81 -20.13 -20.61
C PRO A 642 14.93 -21.35 -20.88
N ASN A 643 13.63 -21.26 -20.56
CA ASN A 643 12.68 -22.37 -20.66
C ASN A 643 11.91 -22.37 -21.99
N GLY A 644 12.13 -21.35 -22.85
CA GLY A 644 11.60 -21.33 -24.20
C GLY A 644 12.26 -22.39 -25.08
N VAL A 645 11.49 -23.02 -25.98
CA VAL A 645 12.02 -23.94 -27.01
C VAL A 645 13.12 -23.28 -27.87
N VAL A 646 13.15 -21.94 -27.88
CA VAL A 646 14.17 -21.06 -28.44
C VAL A 646 14.30 -19.91 -27.44
N ASN A 647 15.31 -19.88 -26.56
CA ASN A 647 15.47 -18.86 -25.50
C ASN A 647 15.18 -17.43 -26.03
N PRO A 648 13.99 -16.82 -25.81
CA PRO A 648 13.70 -15.52 -26.38
C PRO A 648 14.52 -14.45 -25.64
N PRO A 649 15.10 -13.49 -26.37
CA PRO A 649 15.88 -12.40 -25.78
C PRO A 649 14.98 -11.45 -24.99
N PHE A 650 15.58 -10.72 -24.04
CA PHE A 650 15.02 -9.49 -23.54
C PHE A 650 15.14 -8.41 -24.62
N ILE A 651 14.01 -7.83 -25.02
CA ILE A 651 13.94 -6.94 -26.18
C ILE A 651 14.04 -5.49 -25.73
N MET A 652 14.90 -4.70 -26.37
CA MET A 652 14.95 -3.25 -26.21
C MET A 652 14.72 -2.59 -27.58
N ASP A 653 13.52 -2.07 -27.85
CA ASP A 653 13.21 -1.55 -29.19
C ASP A 653 12.63 -0.14 -29.22
N GLY A 654 13.01 0.66 -30.22
CA GLY A 654 12.49 2.02 -30.41
C GLY A 654 12.87 3.05 -29.34
N ASN A 655 13.76 2.72 -28.40
CA ASN A 655 14.11 3.62 -27.30
C ASN A 655 14.95 4.82 -27.78
N GLN A 656 14.74 5.98 -27.17
CA GLN A 656 15.52 7.21 -27.42
C GLN A 656 16.29 7.60 -26.16
N ILE A 657 17.57 7.24 -26.12
CA ILE A 657 18.48 7.50 -25.01
C ILE A 657 19.38 8.69 -25.36
N LEU A 658 19.13 9.83 -24.72
CA LEU A 658 19.80 11.09 -25.03
C LEU A 658 20.50 11.68 -23.81
N ASN A 659 21.73 12.15 -24.01
CA ASN A 659 22.48 12.99 -23.07
C ASN A 659 22.71 12.36 -21.68
N SER A 660 23.00 11.05 -21.62
CA SER A 660 23.52 10.45 -20.39
C SER A 660 24.93 10.98 -20.10
N ALA A 661 25.33 11.16 -18.84
CA ALA A 661 26.65 11.65 -18.47
C ALA A 661 27.70 10.54 -18.43
N ARG A 662 27.27 9.27 -18.37
CA ARG A 662 28.14 8.11 -18.33
C ARG A 662 27.84 7.14 -19.47
N HIS A 663 26.74 6.40 -19.43
CA HIS A 663 26.44 5.40 -20.46
C HIS A 663 25.03 5.54 -21.04
N GLY A 664 24.86 5.20 -22.32
CA GLY A 664 23.52 5.02 -22.89
C GLY A 664 22.85 3.78 -22.29
N ILE A 665 23.45 2.62 -22.55
CA ILE A 665 23.09 1.33 -21.95
C ILE A 665 24.33 0.74 -21.27
N PHE A 666 24.19 0.28 -20.03
CA PHE A 666 25.25 -0.33 -19.25
C PHE A 666 24.83 -1.71 -18.75
N PHE A 667 25.57 -2.74 -19.17
CA PHE A 667 25.47 -4.10 -18.66
C PHE A 667 26.69 -4.39 -17.77
N ASP A 668 26.42 -4.83 -16.54
CA ASP A 668 27.43 -5.28 -15.58
C ASP A 668 27.04 -6.68 -15.10
N THR A 669 27.71 -7.71 -15.64
CA THR A 669 27.45 -9.10 -15.28
C THR A 669 28.61 -9.69 -14.52
N ASN A 670 28.34 -10.10 -13.28
CA ASN A 670 29.30 -10.71 -12.38
C ASN A 670 28.75 -12.05 -11.86
N PHE A 671 28.87 -13.09 -12.70
CA PHE A 671 28.37 -14.41 -12.35
C PHE A 671 29.39 -15.16 -11.51
N THR A 672 29.09 -15.32 -10.21
CA THR A 672 29.91 -16.06 -9.24
C THR A 672 29.18 -17.29 -8.72
N ASN A 673 29.83 -18.45 -8.76
CA ASN A 673 29.27 -19.70 -8.19
C ASN A 673 29.45 -19.75 -6.66
N GLU A 674 28.54 -19.12 -5.91
CA GLU A 674 28.61 -19.13 -4.44
C GLU A 674 28.10 -20.44 -3.80
N SER A 675 27.31 -21.26 -4.51
CA SER A 675 26.57 -22.38 -3.90
C SER A 675 27.02 -23.79 -4.31
N GLY A 676 27.82 -23.96 -5.36
CA GLY A 676 28.28 -25.27 -5.84
C GLY A 676 27.17 -26.15 -6.45
N THR A 677 25.93 -25.67 -6.48
CA THR A 677 24.76 -26.32 -7.08
C THR A 677 24.30 -25.49 -8.28
N PHE A 678 24.84 -25.80 -9.45
CA PHE A 678 24.40 -25.19 -10.70
C PHE A 678 22.94 -25.58 -11.02
N GLY A 679 22.02 -24.60 -10.94
CA GLY A 679 20.91 -24.54 -11.88
C GLY A 679 21.47 -23.96 -13.18
N GLY A 680 21.24 -24.56 -14.35
CA GLY A 680 21.80 -24.09 -15.62
C GLY A 680 21.17 -22.78 -16.15
N GLY A 681 21.17 -21.71 -15.33
CA GLY A 681 20.26 -20.57 -15.48
C GLY A 681 20.89 -19.18 -15.67
N ALA A 682 22.20 -18.98 -15.45
CA ALA A 682 22.86 -17.68 -15.59
C ALA A 682 23.23 -17.38 -17.04
N PHE A 683 22.62 -16.37 -17.64
CA PHE A 683 22.93 -15.91 -19.00
C PHE A 683 22.37 -14.52 -19.26
N VAL A 684 22.96 -13.85 -20.24
CA VAL A 684 22.38 -12.66 -20.87
C VAL A 684 21.99 -12.98 -22.29
N ASN A 685 20.76 -12.69 -22.67
CA ASN A 685 20.31 -12.70 -24.06
C ASN A 685 19.47 -11.45 -24.32
N VAL A 686 20.06 -10.47 -24.99
CA VAL A 686 19.44 -9.15 -25.22
C VAL A 686 19.44 -8.82 -26.71
N ASP A 687 18.36 -8.20 -27.17
CA ASP A 687 18.18 -7.73 -28.55
C ASP A 687 17.76 -6.25 -28.55
N VAL A 688 18.74 -5.36 -28.82
CA VAL A 688 18.52 -3.92 -29.02
C VAL A 688 18.21 -3.68 -30.50
N ARG A 689 17.03 -3.14 -30.82
CA ARG A 689 16.54 -3.08 -32.22
C ARG A 689 15.65 -1.87 -32.52
N SER A 690 15.24 -1.71 -33.78
CA SER A 690 14.18 -0.75 -34.14
C SER A 690 12.82 -1.19 -33.60
N SER A 691 11.96 -0.24 -33.25
CA SER A 691 10.59 -0.47 -32.82
C SER A 691 9.82 -1.36 -33.81
N ASP A 692 9.15 -2.39 -33.30
CA ASP A 692 8.21 -3.19 -34.09
C ASP A 692 6.84 -2.50 -34.23
N THR A 693 6.54 -1.53 -33.36
CA THR A 693 5.23 -0.89 -33.18
C THR A 693 5.19 0.54 -33.71
N LEU A 694 6.25 1.31 -33.54
CA LEU A 694 6.33 2.70 -34.00
C LEU A 694 6.91 2.81 -35.40
N ILE A 695 6.20 3.58 -36.22
CA ILE A 695 6.57 3.91 -37.59
C ILE A 695 6.74 5.44 -37.66
N ASP A 696 7.84 5.90 -38.24
CA ASP A 696 8.11 7.31 -38.46
C ASP A 696 7.20 7.92 -39.54
N ALA A 697 7.31 9.24 -39.74
CA ALA A 697 6.50 9.97 -40.72
C ALA A 697 6.71 9.51 -42.19
N PHE A 698 7.73 8.71 -42.45
CA PHE A 698 8.08 8.18 -43.78
C PHE A 698 7.68 6.71 -43.94
N GLY A 699 7.04 6.10 -42.95
CA GLY A 699 6.63 4.70 -43.02
C GLY A 699 7.72 3.70 -42.63
N ALA A 700 8.86 4.15 -42.09
CA ALA A 700 9.93 3.29 -41.62
C ALA A 700 9.82 3.02 -40.11
N ARG A 701 10.25 1.84 -39.65
CA ARG A 701 10.30 1.55 -38.21
C ARG A 701 11.22 2.54 -37.50
N VAL A 702 10.77 3.03 -36.34
CA VAL A 702 11.58 3.95 -35.53
C VAL A 702 12.80 3.21 -34.99
N ARG A 703 13.99 3.70 -35.32
CA ARG A 703 15.26 3.10 -34.86
C ARG A 703 15.51 3.44 -33.40
N THR A 704 16.16 2.54 -32.67
CA THR A 704 16.69 2.88 -31.35
C THR A 704 17.81 3.90 -31.54
N LEU A 705 17.78 4.98 -30.75
CA LEU A 705 18.74 6.07 -30.80
C LEU A 705 19.46 6.17 -29.46
N ILE A 706 20.79 6.08 -29.49
CA ILE A 706 21.67 6.21 -28.33
C ILE A 706 22.64 7.34 -28.65
N ALA A 707 22.41 8.54 -28.11
CA ALA A 707 23.17 9.71 -28.53
C ALA A 707 23.59 10.64 -27.38
N GLY A 708 24.81 11.17 -27.49
CA GLY A 708 25.30 12.19 -26.56
C GLY A 708 25.66 11.64 -25.18
N ASN A 709 26.03 10.36 -25.08
CA ASN A 709 26.31 9.73 -23.79
C ASN A 709 27.77 9.94 -23.40
N GLY A 710 28.02 10.39 -22.17
CA GLY A 710 29.29 11.01 -21.79
C GLY A 710 30.54 10.15 -21.95
N GLN A 711 30.46 8.84 -21.72
CA GLN A 711 31.54 7.88 -21.99
C GLN A 711 31.14 6.97 -23.16
N ASN A 712 30.24 6.02 -22.91
CA ASN A 712 29.94 4.95 -23.88
C ASN A 712 28.49 4.99 -24.34
N GLY A 713 28.25 4.70 -25.62
CA GLY A 713 26.90 4.45 -26.13
C GLY A 713 26.31 3.19 -25.49
N VAL A 714 26.97 2.05 -25.70
CA VAL A 714 26.69 0.77 -25.03
C VAL A 714 27.96 0.28 -24.35
N GLN A 715 27.90 0.00 -23.05
CA GLN A 715 28.98 -0.65 -22.32
C GLN A 715 28.53 -2.02 -21.80
N ILE A 716 29.37 -3.01 -22.02
CA ILE A 716 29.21 -4.38 -21.54
C ILE A 716 30.44 -4.73 -20.72
N ILE A 717 30.24 -5.03 -19.44
CA ILE A 717 31.24 -5.66 -18.58
C ILE A 717 30.77 -7.09 -18.32
N ASP A 718 31.53 -8.07 -18.81
CA ASP A 718 31.23 -9.49 -18.61
C ASP A 718 32.33 -10.17 -17.78
N ASN A 719 32.10 -10.25 -16.47
CA ASN A 719 32.99 -10.83 -15.47
C ASN A 719 32.55 -12.22 -15.01
N SER A 720 31.93 -13.01 -15.88
CA SER A 720 31.43 -14.32 -15.48
C SER A 720 32.55 -15.33 -15.16
N ASP A 721 32.55 -15.91 -13.95
CA ASP A 721 33.50 -16.96 -13.55
C ASP A 721 32.77 -18.27 -13.23
N PHE A 722 32.74 -19.18 -14.22
CA PHE A 722 32.02 -20.45 -14.11
C PHE A 722 32.92 -21.59 -13.63
N ILE A 723 33.16 -21.66 -12.32
CA ILE A 723 33.93 -22.75 -11.71
C ILE A 723 33.00 -23.95 -11.41
N SER A 724 32.74 -24.81 -12.39
CA SER A 724 32.45 -26.23 -12.11
C SER A 724 33.13 -27.15 -13.12
N PRO A 725 34.07 -28.00 -12.66
CA PRO A 725 34.66 -29.02 -13.51
C PRO A 725 33.61 -30.09 -13.89
N GLY A 726 33.20 -30.13 -15.16
CA GLY A 726 32.51 -31.28 -15.75
C GLY A 726 31.06 -31.06 -16.23
N THR A 727 30.50 -29.87 -16.09
CA THR A 727 29.23 -29.48 -16.71
C THR A 727 29.51 -28.61 -17.93
N SER A 728 29.12 -29.05 -19.13
CA SER A 728 29.18 -28.21 -20.32
C SER A 728 28.13 -27.10 -20.17
N PRO A 729 28.51 -25.82 -20.11
CA PRO A 729 27.54 -24.74 -20.15
C PRO A 729 26.78 -24.79 -21.49
N VAL A 730 25.49 -24.48 -21.43
CA VAL A 730 24.57 -24.57 -22.58
C VAL A 730 24.27 -23.18 -23.17
N SER A 731 24.68 -22.09 -22.51
CA SER A 731 24.32 -20.72 -22.89
C SER A 731 25.54 -19.78 -22.91
N GLN A 732 25.75 -19.12 -24.07
CA GLN A 732 26.67 -17.99 -24.21
C GLN A 732 25.92 -16.68 -23.93
N ASN A 733 26.54 -15.73 -23.23
CA ASN A 733 26.01 -14.38 -23.10
C ASN A 733 25.96 -13.75 -24.50
N THR A 734 24.76 -13.44 -24.98
CA THR A 734 24.50 -12.92 -26.31
C THR A 734 23.95 -11.51 -26.22
N TYR A 735 24.66 -10.58 -26.86
CA TYR A 735 24.31 -9.17 -26.98
C TYR A 735 24.08 -8.88 -28.47
N LEU A 736 22.83 -8.76 -28.88
CA LEU A 736 22.45 -8.42 -30.26
C LEU A 736 22.05 -6.94 -30.34
N ILE A 737 22.72 -6.18 -31.19
CA ILE A 737 22.45 -4.76 -31.44
C ILE A 737 22.20 -4.59 -32.94
N ARG A 738 20.98 -4.28 -33.36
CA ARG A 738 20.57 -4.10 -34.76
C ARG A 738 19.64 -2.88 -34.87
N GLY A 739 19.33 -2.39 -36.07
CA GLY A 739 18.38 -1.29 -36.26
C GLY A 739 18.59 -0.05 -35.38
N THR A 740 19.84 0.25 -35.01
CA THR A 740 20.21 1.21 -33.95
C THR A 740 21.19 2.27 -34.46
N ASP A 741 21.01 3.50 -33.98
CA ASP A 741 21.93 4.63 -34.21
C ASP A 741 22.65 5.00 -32.90
N ILE A 742 23.98 4.92 -32.91
CA ILE A 742 24.86 5.20 -31.76
C ILE A 742 25.78 6.36 -32.10
N ASN A 743 25.49 7.55 -31.56
CA ASN A 743 26.11 8.78 -32.05
C ASN A 743 26.70 9.65 -30.93
N THR A 744 27.78 10.34 -31.22
CA THR A 744 28.29 11.46 -30.41
C THR A 744 28.53 11.10 -28.93
N ASN A 745 29.15 9.96 -28.64
CA ASN A 745 29.55 9.59 -27.28
C ASN A 745 30.98 10.08 -26.98
N GLY A 746 31.30 10.34 -25.71
CA GLY A 746 32.57 10.98 -25.34
C GLY A 746 33.79 10.05 -25.24
N ASP A 747 33.58 8.74 -25.28
CA ASP A 747 34.60 7.72 -25.50
C ASP A 747 34.13 6.83 -26.67
N ASN A 748 33.51 5.67 -26.41
CA ASN A 748 33.22 4.66 -27.43
C ASN A 748 31.74 4.59 -27.85
N GLY A 749 31.49 4.16 -29.08
CA GLY A 749 30.15 3.76 -29.51
C GLY A 749 29.67 2.52 -28.76
N ILE A 750 30.43 1.42 -28.88
CA ILE A 750 30.23 0.18 -28.13
C ILE A 750 31.55 -0.18 -27.43
N PHE A 751 31.51 -0.41 -26.13
CA PHE A 751 32.65 -0.89 -25.34
C PHE A 751 32.31 -2.23 -24.71
N LEU A 752 33.14 -3.24 -24.93
CA LEU A 752 33.02 -4.55 -24.28
C LEU A 752 34.30 -4.87 -23.54
N GLU A 753 34.19 -5.02 -22.22
CA GLU A 753 35.26 -5.50 -21.34
C GLU A 753 34.89 -6.89 -20.85
N GLN A 754 35.78 -7.87 -21.07
CA GLN A 754 35.62 -9.25 -20.59
C GLN A 754 36.82 -9.66 -19.74
N GLY A 755 36.56 -10.11 -18.51
CA GLY A 755 37.56 -10.56 -17.56
C GLY A 755 38.02 -9.49 -16.56
N GLU A 756 38.56 -9.92 -15.42
CA GLU A 756 38.81 -9.04 -14.28
C GLU A 756 39.78 -7.89 -14.63
N ARG A 757 39.29 -6.65 -14.52
CA ARG A 757 40.13 -5.44 -14.50
C ARG A 757 41.01 -5.51 -13.26
N THR A 758 42.25 -5.97 -13.41
CA THR A 758 43.25 -5.80 -12.35
C THR A 758 43.29 -4.30 -12.04
N SER A 759 42.86 -3.92 -10.84
CA SER A 759 42.92 -2.53 -10.36
C SER A 759 44.19 -1.85 -10.88
N PRO A 760 44.12 -0.63 -11.46
CA PRO A 760 45.28 0.05 -12.02
C PRO A 760 46.42 0.33 -11.01
N THR A 761 46.26 -0.06 -9.74
CA THR A 761 47.24 0.14 -8.67
C THR A 761 47.62 -1.11 -7.86
N GLY A 762 47.17 -2.31 -8.23
CA GLY A 762 47.45 -3.55 -7.47
C GLY A 762 48.29 -4.59 -8.24
N PRO A 763 49.28 -5.26 -7.62
CA PRO A 763 50.08 -6.27 -8.30
C PRO A 763 49.32 -7.61 -8.41
N SER A 764 49.08 -8.04 -9.66
CA SER A 764 48.98 -9.45 -10.09
C SER A 764 48.15 -10.38 -9.20
N GLY A 765 46.82 -10.25 -9.23
CA GLY A 765 45.98 -11.44 -9.19
C GLY A 765 46.24 -12.23 -10.47
N GLY A 766 46.59 -13.52 -10.38
CA GLY A 766 46.73 -14.35 -11.58
C GLY A 766 45.43 -14.41 -12.36
N PRO A 767 45.46 -14.69 -13.68
CA PRO A 767 44.23 -14.76 -14.49
C PRO A 767 43.24 -15.71 -13.82
N VAL A 768 42.10 -15.16 -13.40
CA VAL A 768 40.97 -15.96 -12.95
C VAL A 768 40.55 -16.83 -14.12
N ARG A 769 40.47 -18.14 -13.88
CA ARG A 769 40.06 -19.09 -14.90
C ARG A 769 38.54 -19.10 -14.93
N ASP A 770 37.94 -18.23 -15.75
CA ASP A 770 36.68 -18.62 -16.38
C ASP A 770 36.94 -19.97 -17.07
N SER A 771 36.03 -20.92 -16.97
CA SER A 771 36.21 -22.24 -17.56
C SER A 771 35.31 -22.45 -18.77
N ASN A 772 34.37 -21.53 -19.01
CA ASN A 772 33.05 -21.96 -19.45
C ASN A 772 32.23 -20.94 -20.26
N ASN A 773 32.37 -19.60 -20.17
CA ASN A 773 31.52 -18.67 -20.94
C ASN A 773 32.27 -17.61 -21.77
N GLY A 774 32.23 -17.76 -23.10
CA GLY A 774 32.64 -16.67 -24.01
C GLY A 774 31.51 -15.67 -24.30
N ALA A 775 31.83 -14.38 -24.40
CA ALA A 775 30.89 -13.35 -24.83
C ALA A 775 30.58 -13.47 -26.33
N HIS A 776 29.31 -13.24 -26.70
CA HIS A 776 28.84 -13.22 -28.08
C HIS A 776 28.18 -11.87 -28.40
N LEU A 777 28.95 -10.98 -29.04
CA LEU A 777 28.44 -9.69 -29.50
C LEU A 777 28.07 -9.79 -30.99
N ILE A 778 26.85 -9.38 -31.34
CA ILE A 778 26.36 -9.29 -32.72
C ILE A 778 25.91 -7.86 -32.97
N VAL A 779 26.53 -7.17 -33.91
CA VAL A 779 26.18 -5.82 -34.33
C VAL A 779 25.67 -5.84 -35.77
N GLY A 780 24.36 -5.71 -35.93
CA GLY A 780 23.60 -5.79 -37.17
C GLY A 780 23.15 -7.21 -37.54
N ASP A 781 22.30 -7.31 -38.56
CA ASP A 781 21.66 -8.56 -38.97
C ASP A 781 21.57 -8.72 -40.51
N ALA A 782 22.12 -9.82 -41.04
CA ALA A 782 22.02 -10.18 -42.45
C ALA A 782 20.63 -10.66 -42.87
N ALA A 783 19.84 -11.21 -41.94
CA ALA A 783 18.57 -11.85 -42.20
C ALA A 783 17.41 -10.86 -42.35
N THR A 784 17.53 -9.65 -41.78
CA THR A 784 16.50 -8.62 -41.89
C THR A 784 16.65 -7.87 -43.21
N THR A 785 15.56 -7.76 -43.97
CA THR A 785 15.50 -6.94 -45.20
C THR A 785 15.05 -5.54 -44.83
N PHE A 786 15.88 -4.80 -44.08
CA PHE A 786 15.63 -3.38 -43.89
C PHE A 786 15.80 -2.67 -45.24
N LEU A 787 14.84 -1.83 -45.64
CA LEU A 787 14.82 -1.15 -46.94
C LEU A 787 15.86 -0.01 -47.07
N GLY A 788 16.77 0.12 -46.10
CA GLY A 788 17.92 1.02 -46.13
C GLY A 788 19.21 0.24 -46.41
N ASN A 789 20.24 0.93 -46.92
CA ASN A 789 21.51 0.28 -47.25
C ASN A 789 22.29 -0.27 -46.02
N ARG A 790 21.91 0.06 -44.77
CA ARG A 790 22.68 -0.24 -43.55
C ARG A 790 21.77 -0.37 -42.30
N ASP A 791 22.14 -1.25 -41.38
CA ASP A 791 21.32 -1.69 -40.23
C ASP A 791 21.70 -0.99 -38.92
N VAL A 792 22.99 -0.88 -38.63
CA VAL A 792 23.54 -0.13 -37.49
C VAL A 792 24.40 1.03 -38.00
N VAL A 793 24.32 2.18 -37.34
CA VAL A 793 25.20 3.33 -37.61
C VAL A 793 25.82 3.76 -36.30
N ILE A 794 27.16 3.80 -36.29
CA ILE A 794 27.97 4.27 -35.17
C ILE A 794 28.79 5.47 -35.69
N GLN A 795 28.63 6.64 -35.10
CA GLN A 795 29.31 7.82 -35.63
C GLN A 795 29.62 8.94 -34.64
N GLY A 796 30.71 9.65 -34.90
CA GLY A 796 31.06 10.86 -34.19
C GLY A 796 31.41 10.63 -32.73
N ASN A 797 31.84 9.43 -32.34
CA ASN A 797 32.35 9.17 -31.00
C ASN A 797 33.78 9.74 -30.86
N ASP A 798 34.11 10.21 -29.67
CA ASP A 798 35.39 10.88 -29.43
C ASP A 798 36.56 9.90 -29.48
N ASP A 799 36.38 8.64 -29.07
CA ASP A 799 37.37 7.55 -29.20
C ASP A 799 36.95 6.55 -30.30
N ASP A 800 36.65 5.29 -29.98
CA ASP A 800 36.37 4.25 -30.95
C ASP A 800 34.90 4.18 -31.38
N GLY A 801 34.70 3.62 -32.59
CA GLY A 801 33.37 3.12 -32.95
C GLY A 801 32.97 1.92 -32.09
N ILE A 802 33.82 0.89 -32.08
CA ILE A 802 33.64 -0.33 -31.28
C ILE A 802 34.99 -0.69 -30.67
N ASP A 803 35.04 -0.86 -29.36
CA ASP A 803 36.22 -1.23 -28.60
C ASP A 803 35.94 -2.52 -27.82
N LEU A 804 36.83 -3.50 -27.98
CA LEU A 804 36.75 -4.84 -27.42
C LEU A 804 38.01 -5.13 -26.59
N GLU A 805 37.92 -5.00 -25.27
CA GLU A 805 38.96 -5.39 -24.31
C GLU A 805 38.68 -6.81 -23.77
N ILE A 806 39.35 -7.81 -24.33
CA ILE A 806 39.15 -9.23 -24.01
C ILE A 806 40.35 -9.78 -23.24
N ARG A 807 40.16 -10.06 -21.95
CA ARG A 807 41.17 -10.63 -21.05
C ARG A 807 40.73 -12.01 -20.56
N ASP A 808 40.64 -12.95 -21.49
CA ASP A 808 40.13 -14.28 -21.22
C ASP A 808 41.26 -15.34 -21.14
N GLY A 809 41.39 -15.93 -19.95
CA GLY A 809 42.41 -16.91 -19.61
C GLY A 809 42.16 -18.34 -20.09
N ASP A 810 41.01 -18.58 -20.73
CA ASP A 810 40.50 -19.93 -21.00
C ASP A 810 40.59 -20.35 -22.48
N ALA A 811 40.05 -21.52 -22.83
CA ALA A 811 40.10 -22.06 -24.19
C ALA A 811 38.78 -21.89 -24.99
N GLN A 812 37.80 -21.19 -24.42
CA GLN A 812 36.51 -20.91 -25.04
C GLN A 812 36.64 -19.81 -26.09
N THR A 813 35.62 -19.74 -26.94
CA THR A 813 35.60 -18.88 -28.12
C THR A 813 34.67 -17.71 -27.91
N ASN A 814 35.25 -16.53 -27.73
CA ASN A 814 34.56 -15.26 -27.83
C ASN A 814 34.18 -15.02 -29.30
N ARG A 815 32.93 -14.62 -29.53
CA ARG A 815 32.35 -14.50 -30.88
C ARG A 815 31.91 -13.06 -31.09
N PHE A 816 32.37 -12.47 -32.19
CA PHE A 816 32.03 -11.11 -32.56
C PHE A 816 31.58 -11.12 -34.00
N THR A 817 30.34 -10.72 -34.25
CA THR A 817 29.78 -10.62 -35.59
C THR A 817 29.36 -9.18 -35.82
N ILE A 818 29.87 -8.57 -36.89
CA ILE A 818 29.49 -7.21 -37.30
C ILE A 818 29.01 -7.28 -38.74
N ASP A 819 27.74 -6.96 -38.96
CA ASP A 819 27.07 -7.08 -40.25
C ASP A 819 26.33 -5.79 -40.61
N ARG A 820 26.41 -5.34 -41.87
CA ARG A 820 25.69 -4.17 -42.40
C ARG A 820 25.80 -2.91 -41.52
N THR A 821 26.96 -2.71 -40.91
CA THR A 821 27.20 -1.62 -39.96
C THR A 821 28.00 -0.50 -40.61
N THR A 822 27.61 0.75 -40.35
CA THR A 822 28.47 1.93 -40.60
C THR A 822 29.21 2.31 -39.34
N ILE A 823 30.49 2.56 -39.46
CA ILE A 823 31.30 3.18 -38.43
C ILE A 823 31.99 4.39 -39.05
N THR A 824 31.63 5.61 -38.63
CA THR A 824 32.16 6.79 -39.30
C THR A 824 32.45 7.99 -38.41
N GLY A 825 33.56 8.67 -38.71
CA GLY A 825 33.87 9.96 -38.07
C GLY A 825 34.23 9.86 -36.59
N ASN A 826 34.77 8.74 -36.12
CA ASN A 826 35.19 8.59 -34.71
C ASN A 826 36.66 9.02 -34.49
N GLY A 827 37.06 9.24 -33.24
CA GLY A 827 38.47 9.28 -32.82
C GLY A 827 39.11 10.67 -32.67
N ALA A 828 38.34 11.71 -32.34
CA ALA A 828 38.91 13.03 -32.02
C ALA A 828 39.91 13.00 -30.84
N SER A 829 39.79 12.03 -29.94
CA SER A 829 40.67 11.74 -28.80
C SER A 829 40.64 10.26 -28.50
N GLY A 830 41.72 9.54 -28.84
CA GLY A 830 41.83 8.12 -28.47
C GLY A 830 42.69 7.86 -27.25
N ASP A 831 42.53 6.67 -26.69
CA ASP A 831 43.43 6.11 -25.71
C ASP A 831 44.87 5.93 -26.30
N ASN A 832 45.83 5.57 -25.46
CA ASN A 832 47.26 5.73 -25.79
C ASN A 832 47.87 4.42 -26.30
N GLN A 833 47.38 3.91 -27.43
CA GLN A 833 47.82 2.64 -28.01
C GLN A 833 49.17 2.77 -28.72
N ARG A 834 50.02 1.74 -28.58
CA ARG A 834 51.32 1.64 -29.25
C ARG A 834 51.19 0.86 -30.54
N ASN A 835 51.27 1.55 -31.67
CA ASN A 835 51.66 0.88 -32.91
C ASN A 835 53.18 0.92 -33.12
N GLU A 836 53.66 0.30 -34.20
CA GLU A 836 55.07 0.29 -34.60
C GLU A 836 55.69 1.70 -34.79
N ARG A 837 54.87 2.78 -34.78
CA ARG A 837 55.28 4.18 -34.95
C ARG A 837 55.27 5.00 -33.65
N GLY A 838 54.90 4.40 -32.51
CA GLY A 838 54.81 5.08 -31.21
C GLY A 838 53.36 5.28 -30.74
N PRO A 839 53.15 5.93 -29.59
CA PRO A 839 51.81 6.16 -29.05
C PRO A 839 51.00 7.09 -29.97
N GLN A 840 49.79 6.68 -30.35
CA GLN A 840 48.84 7.54 -31.04
C GLN A 840 47.59 7.71 -30.17
N ASN A 841 47.29 8.94 -29.75
CA ASN A 841 46.05 9.25 -29.04
C ASN A 841 44.92 9.48 -30.06
N VAL A 842 44.54 8.46 -30.83
CA VAL A 842 43.54 8.57 -31.89
C VAL A 842 42.58 7.40 -31.80
N GLY A 843 41.28 7.65 -31.91
CA GLY A 843 40.30 6.56 -31.92
C GLY A 843 40.15 5.93 -33.30
N HIS A 844 39.89 4.63 -33.29
CA HIS A 844 39.77 3.71 -34.40
C HIS A 844 38.30 3.48 -34.79
N GLY A 845 38.09 2.82 -35.94
CA GLY A 845 36.75 2.33 -36.27
C GLY A 845 36.36 1.17 -35.36
N ILE A 846 37.22 0.15 -35.30
CA ILE A 846 37.07 -1.03 -34.45
C ILE A 846 38.42 -1.32 -33.80
N GLU A 847 38.48 -1.30 -32.48
CA GLU A 847 39.62 -1.73 -31.70
C GLU A 847 39.34 -3.09 -31.05
N VAL A 848 40.35 -3.96 -31.04
CA VAL A 848 40.32 -5.26 -30.36
C VAL A 848 41.62 -5.46 -29.60
N GLU A 849 41.58 -5.27 -28.29
CA GLU A 849 42.65 -5.66 -27.38
C GLU A 849 42.38 -7.06 -26.83
N MET A 850 43.28 -8.01 -27.10
CA MET A 850 43.14 -9.38 -26.62
C MET A 850 44.38 -9.86 -25.88
N THR A 851 44.26 -10.11 -24.58
CA THR A 851 45.34 -10.59 -23.73
C THR A 851 44.97 -11.96 -23.14
N LEU A 852 45.86 -12.97 -23.21
CA LEU A 852 45.77 -14.36 -22.68
C LEU A 852 45.39 -15.46 -23.71
N ALA A 853 44.90 -16.63 -23.24
CA ALA A 853 44.78 -17.90 -23.99
C ALA A 853 43.47 -18.06 -24.78
N ALA A 854 42.64 -17.01 -24.79
CA ALA A 854 41.34 -16.95 -25.42
C ALA A 854 41.33 -17.37 -26.91
N ARG A 855 40.21 -17.90 -27.37
CA ARG A 855 39.90 -18.00 -28.80
C ARG A 855 38.97 -16.88 -29.21
N LEU A 856 39.23 -16.30 -30.37
CA LEU A 856 38.43 -15.23 -30.95
C LEU A 856 37.90 -15.69 -32.30
N THR A 857 36.60 -15.57 -32.52
CA THR A 857 36.01 -15.66 -33.85
C THR A 857 35.37 -14.33 -34.17
N SER A 858 35.92 -13.64 -35.16
CA SER A 858 35.38 -12.37 -35.66
C SER A 858 34.83 -12.55 -37.06
N LEU A 859 33.61 -12.08 -37.32
CA LEU A 859 32.99 -12.07 -38.65
C LEU A 859 32.56 -10.65 -38.98
N TYR A 860 33.08 -10.10 -40.08
CA TYR A 860 32.69 -8.81 -40.62
C TYR A 860 32.03 -9.01 -41.97
N ASN A 861 30.80 -8.52 -42.14
CA ASN A 861 30.01 -8.67 -43.36
C ASN A 861 29.38 -7.32 -43.76
N ASN A 862 29.72 -6.78 -44.93
CA ASN A 862 29.21 -5.48 -45.41
C ASN A 862 29.39 -4.33 -44.39
N VAL A 863 30.60 -4.20 -43.84
CA VAL A 863 30.93 -3.17 -42.84
C VAL A 863 31.62 -1.99 -43.51
N ASP A 864 31.09 -0.79 -43.32
CA ASP A 864 31.63 0.44 -43.88
C ASP A 864 32.30 1.27 -42.77
N ILE A 865 33.63 1.34 -42.78
CA ILE A 865 34.47 2.04 -41.80
C ILE A 865 35.12 3.26 -42.47
N ILE A 866 34.62 4.45 -42.20
CA ILE A 866 34.91 5.63 -43.02
C ILE A 866 35.25 6.85 -42.16
N GLN A 867 36.30 7.59 -42.52
CA GLN A 867 36.63 8.89 -41.88
C GLN A 867 36.95 8.83 -40.38
N ASN A 868 37.46 7.71 -39.87
CA ASN A 868 37.94 7.64 -38.47
C ASN A 868 39.34 8.28 -38.37
N SER A 869 39.69 8.83 -37.21
CA SER A 869 40.97 9.53 -37.02
C SER A 869 42.17 8.59 -36.95
N GLY A 870 42.00 7.41 -36.36
CA GLY A 870 42.96 6.32 -36.28
C GLY A 870 42.85 5.30 -37.42
N ASP A 871 43.12 4.04 -37.11
CA ASP A 871 42.99 2.94 -38.07
C ASP A 871 41.50 2.56 -38.26
N GLY A 872 41.18 1.92 -39.38
CA GLY A 872 39.83 1.40 -39.60
C GLY A 872 39.51 0.24 -38.64
N ILE A 873 40.41 -0.74 -38.58
CA ILE A 873 40.35 -1.85 -37.63
C ILE A 873 41.74 -1.99 -37.03
N ASP A 874 41.86 -2.07 -35.72
CA ASP A 874 43.10 -2.37 -35.00
C ASP A 874 42.94 -3.63 -34.16
N TYR A 875 43.94 -4.50 -34.20
CA TYR A 875 44.01 -5.71 -33.40
C TYR A 875 45.32 -5.70 -32.64
N TRP A 876 45.23 -5.68 -31.31
CA TRP A 876 46.39 -5.89 -30.46
C TRP A 876 46.27 -7.24 -29.73
N VAL A 877 47.14 -8.19 -30.08
CA VAL A 877 47.03 -9.56 -29.56
C VAL A 877 48.26 -9.97 -28.74
N GLN A 878 48.09 -10.04 -27.42
CA GLN A 878 49.12 -10.47 -26.48
C GLN A 878 48.87 -11.88 -25.92
N THR A 879 49.58 -12.88 -26.43
CA THR A 879 49.47 -14.28 -25.95
C THR A 879 50.59 -14.68 -24.97
N THR A 880 50.22 -15.34 -23.88
CA THR A 880 51.16 -15.94 -22.91
C THR A 880 51.49 -17.40 -23.21
N ASN A 881 50.80 -18.04 -24.17
CA ASN A 881 50.94 -19.46 -24.47
C ASN A 881 51.16 -19.70 -25.98
N ARG A 882 52.38 -20.12 -26.36
CA ARG A 882 52.86 -20.21 -27.77
C ARG A 882 52.07 -21.17 -28.70
N THR A 883 51.01 -21.82 -28.22
CA THR A 883 50.36 -22.94 -28.92
C THR A 883 48.86 -22.82 -29.13
N GLN A 884 48.17 -21.77 -28.65
CA GLN A 884 46.71 -21.64 -28.80
C GLN A 884 46.26 -20.18 -28.88
N THR A 885 46.49 -19.53 -30.01
CA THR A 885 45.72 -18.34 -30.38
C THR A 885 45.11 -18.64 -31.74
N ILE A 886 43.81 -18.90 -31.77
CA ILE A 886 43.04 -19.01 -33.01
C ILE A 886 42.11 -17.81 -33.02
N ALA A 887 42.59 -16.71 -33.60
CA ALA A 887 41.72 -15.64 -34.08
C ALA A 887 41.26 -16.05 -35.49
N ASN A 888 40.04 -16.57 -35.60
CA ASN A 888 39.41 -16.82 -36.90
C ASN A 888 38.64 -15.57 -37.30
N THR A 889 39.28 -14.71 -38.08
CA THR A 889 38.65 -13.50 -38.62
C THR A 889 38.24 -13.71 -40.08
N THR A 890 36.95 -13.50 -40.39
CA THR A 890 36.43 -13.51 -41.76
C THR A 890 35.90 -12.13 -42.12
N MET A 891 36.34 -11.57 -43.24
CA MET A 891 35.90 -10.26 -43.73
C MET A 891 35.29 -10.40 -45.13
N PHE A 892 34.03 -9.99 -45.29
CA PHE A 892 33.33 -9.95 -46.57
C PHE A 892 32.69 -8.57 -46.76
N GLY A 893 32.94 -7.92 -47.90
CA GLY A 893 32.33 -6.62 -48.20
C GLY A 893 32.73 -5.48 -47.24
N VAL A 894 33.89 -5.57 -46.58
CA VAL A 894 34.38 -4.51 -45.68
C VAL A 894 35.00 -3.38 -46.50
N GLN A 895 34.48 -2.16 -46.37
CA GLN A 895 35.06 -0.96 -46.95
C GLN A 895 35.68 -0.10 -45.85
N SER A 896 37.02 -0.04 -45.82
CA SER A 896 37.76 0.84 -44.91
C SER A 896 38.41 1.96 -45.72
N SER A 897 37.94 3.20 -45.59
CA SER A 897 38.37 4.30 -46.47
C SER A 897 38.39 5.67 -45.78
N GLN A 898 39.32 6.53 -46.19
CA GLN A 898 39.46 7.89 -45.65
C GLN A 898 39.76 7.95 -44.13
N ASN A 899 40.26 6.88 -43.53
CA ASN A 899 40.72 6.90 -42.14
C ASN A 899 42.10 7.61 -42.06
N GLY A 900 42.40 8.23 -40.92
CA GLY A 900 43.68 8.93 -40.70
C GLY A 900 44.88 7.99 -40.60
N GLY A 901 44.64 6.74 -40.19
CA GLY A 901 45.59 5.64 -40.14
C GLY A 901 45.49 4.64 -41.30
N ARG A 902 45.70 3.37 -40.99
CA ARG A 902 45.60 2.20 -41.87
C ARG A 902 44.15 1.75 -42.03
N GLY A 903 43.90 0.96 -43.07
CA GLY A 903 42.60 0.30 -43.22
C GLY A 903 42.37 -0.82 -42.20
N LEU A 904 43.44 -1.56 -41.87
CA LEU A 904 43.54 -2.66 -40.92
C LEU A 904 44.96 -2.67 -40.35
N ASP A 905 45.10 -2.78 -39.03
CA ASP A 905 46.34 -3.12 -38.32
C ASP A 905 46.18 -4.37 -37.46
N ILE A 906 47.27 -5.13 -37.34
CA ILE A 906 47.33 -6.32 -36.50
C ILE A 906 48.74 -6.39 -35.89
N LEU A 907 48.83 -6.28 -34.56
CA LEU A 907 50.05 -6.32 -33.77
C LEU A 907 50.18 -7.59 -32.92
#